data_AF-A0A2Z3INN0-F1
#
_entry.id   AF-A0A2Z3INN0-F1
#
_cell.length_a   1.000
_cell.length_b   1.000
_cell.length_c   1.000
_cell.angle_alpha   90.00
_cell.angle_beta   90.00
_cell.angle_gamma   90.00
#
_symmetry.space_group_name_H-M   'P 1'
#
loop_
_entity.id
_entity.type
_entity.pdbx_description
1 polymer ?
#
loop_
_entity_poly.entity_id
_entity_poly.type
_entity_poly.pdbx_seq_one_letter_code
_entity_poly.pdbx_strand_id
1 'polypeptide(L)'
;MKKGLIVAFWALAATLILLLVALPISLQAHLIAGLVVVSCMIVLKFFRAQGVWRLIALALGTAIVLRYVFWRTTSTLPPITELENYIPAILLYMAEMYCVLMLFLSLFVVSSPLPSRRPPQIEDENLPSVDVFVPSYNEDANLLASTLSAAKAMNYPADKLTIWLLDDGGTDQKCQSSNKAQAEEAKARRAELQALCAALDVKYLTRAKNVHAKAGNLNNGLEHSTGDLVAVFDADHAPARSFLQETVGYFNTEKNLFLVQTPHFFINPDPLERNLGTFDTMPSENEMFYGIIQRGLDRWNGAFFCGSAALLRREALQETNGFSGISITEDCETALELHSRGWKSIYVDKPLIAGLQPDTFASFIGQRSRWAQGMMQIMRYRFPLFKRGLSLPQRLCYLSSMLFWLFPFTRLCFLICPLCYLFFSLEIFTASGGEFLAYTSTYMMVNFMMQNYLYGRYRWPWISDLYEFIQTIYLFPAILSVIANPSKPTFKVTAKNESLAQSRVSELGAPFFIIFGLLVLGLVATAVRLWAEPYKADVTLVTGAWNLLNLIIAGCALGVVSERGTRRQSHRVRVQRQCRFIMGDKVVDGLIQDVSVGGASLRLSQSALPGLKKGALGTLEFTPYSALPVDQLPMEVRKMSMDEKGILIGCRFLTETPEHHRLIADLVFANADQWSQFQKRRHQDIGILRGTIWFFSVALYQTGRGLAYLFGLQKLGTPEPPAAPMTPAGESATLTK
;
A
#
# COMPACT_ATOMS: atom_id res chain seq x y z
N MET A 1 17.68 -33.78 22.51
CA MET A 1 18.03 -34.80 21.49
C MET A 1 17.31 -34.59 20.15
N LYS A 2 15.97 -34.53 20.07
CA LYS A 2 15.24 -34.39 18.78
C LYS A 2 15.56 -33.13 17.97
N LYS A 3 15.68 -31.94 18.59
CA LYS A 3 15.98 -30.68 17.86
C LYS A 3 17.38 -30.68 17.23
N GLY A 4 18.41 -31.13 17.97
CA GLY A 4 19.78 -31.22 17.46
C GLY A 4 19.91 -32.16 16.26
N LEU A 5 19.22 -33.31 16.31
CA LEU A 5 19.21 -34.28 15.21
C LEU A 5 18.50 -33.72 13.95
N ILE A 6 17.40 -32.98 14.12
CA ILE A 6 16.72 -32.30 13.01
C ILE A 6 17.63 -31.25 12.37
N VAL A 7 18.32 -30.45 13.18
CA VAL A 7 19.26 -29.44 12.68
C VAL A 7 20.42 -30.11 11.92
N ALA A 8 21.01 -31.18 12.47
CA ALA A 8 22.08 -31.92 11.82
C ALA A 8 21.62 -32.54 10.48
N PHE A 9 20.41 -33.11 10.45
CA PHE A 9 19.83 -33.66 9.21
C PHE A 9 19.61 -32.57 8.16
N TRP A 10 19.07 -31.41 8.54
CA TRP A 10 18.92 -30.27 7.65
C TRP A 10 20.25 -29.75 7.12
N ALA A 11 21.27 -29.67 7.99
CA ALA A 11 22.61 -29.26 7.59
C ALA A 11 23.23 -30.24 6.58
N LEU A 12 23.09 -31.54 6.80
CA LEU A 12 23.55 -32.57 5.87
C LEU A 12 22.80 -32.47 4.52
N ALA A 13 21.48 -32.37 4.54
CA ALA A 13 20.67 -32.26 3.33
C ALA A 13 21.00 -30.97 2.54
N ALA A 14 21.16 -29.84 3.23
CA ALA A 14 21.57 -28.59 2.60
C ALA A 14 22.97 -28.70 1.98
N THR A 15 23.91 -29.36 2.66
CA THR A 15 25.27 -29.60 2.14
C THR A 15 25.23 -30.45 0.86
N LEU A 16 24.44 -31.54 0.85
CA LEU A 16 24.27 -32.37 -0.34
C LEU A 16 23.67 -31.59 -1.52
N ILE A 17 22.67 -30.74 -1.26
CA ILE A 17 22.08 -29.86 -2.28
C ILE A 17 23.12 -28.88 -2.82
N LEU A 18 23.92 -28.26 -1.96
CA LEU A 18 24.98 -27.34 -2.38
C LEU A 18 26.05 -28.04 -3.24
N LEU A 19 26.42 -29.28 -2.89
CA LEU A 19 27.31 -30.08 -3.72
C LEU A 19 26.71 -30.36 -5.10
N LEU A 20 25.43 -30.73 -5.17
CA LEU A 20 24.72 -30.96 -6.45
C LEU A 20 24.60 -29.69 -7.29
N VAL A 21 24.38 -28.54 -6.65
CA VAL A 21 24.32 -27.23 -7.29
C VAL A 21 25.67 -26.86 -7.91
N ALA A 22 26.77 -27.14 -7.22
CA ALA A 22 28.13 -26.84 -7.66
C ALA A 22 28.67 -27.81 -8.74
N LEU A 23 27.98 -28.93 -9.00
CA LEU A 23 28.43 -29.87 -10.03
C LEU A 23 28.40 -29.20 -11.42
N PRO A 24 29.53 -29.21 -12.15
CA PRO A 24 29.54 -28.77 -13.54
C PRO A 24 28.74 -29.76 -14.38
N ILE A 25 27.75 -29.27 -15.13
CA ILE A 25 26.96 -30.08 -16.05
C ILE A 25 26.89 -29.39 -17.41
N SER A 26 26.61 -30.16 -18.46
CA SER A 26 26.40 -29.62 -19.79
C SER A 26 25.14 -28.75 -19.86
N LEU A 27 25.09 -27.83 -20.83
CA LEU A 27 23.93 -26.97 -21.06
C LEU A 27 22.63 -27.78 -21.26
N GLN A 28 22.72 -28.91 -21.97
CA GLN A 28 21.60 -29.83 -22.17
C GLN A 28 21.09 -30.43 -20.86
N ALA A 29 22.00 -30.90 -20.00
CA ALA A 29 21.64 -31.44 -18.69
C ALA A 29 20.99 -30.36 -17.80
N HIS A 30 21.46 -29.12 -17.87
CA HIS A 30 20.84 -27.99 -17.17
C HIS A 30 19.41 -27.74 -17.62
N LEU A 31 19.17 -27.68 -18.93
CA LEU A 31 17.84 -27.47 -19.50
C LEU A 31 16.87 -28.61 -19.13
N ILE A 32 17.32 -29.86 -19.18
CA ILE A 32 16.52 -31.02 -18.77
C ILE A 32 16.16 -30.92 -17.28
N ALA A 33 17.13 -30.63 -16.41
CA ALA A 33 16.88 -30.47 -14.97
C ALA A 33 15.90 -29.33 -14.69
N GLY A 34 16.06 -28.19 -15.37
CA GLY A 34 15.16 -27.05 -15.31
C GLY A 34 13.73 -27.40 -15.72
N LEU A 35 13.58 -28.07 -16.87
CA LEU A 35 12.28 -28.52 -17.38
C LEU A 35 11.59 -29.51 -16.43
N VAL A 36 12.34 -30.46 -15.88
CA VAL A 36 11.81 -31.42 -14.90
C VAL A 36 11.33 -30.69 -13.64
N VAL A 37 12.13 -29.79 -13.07
CA VAL A 37 11.74 -29.03 -11.87
C VAL A 37 10.50 -28.18 -12.14
N VAL A 38 10.48 -27.43 -13.24
CA VAL A 38 9.32 -26.60 -13.60
C VAL A 38 8.07 -27.45 -13.83
N SER A 39 8.20 -28.57 -14.52
CA SER A 39 7.07 -29.50 -14.75
C SER A 39 6.54 -30.06 -13.44
N CYS A 40 7.42 -30.48 -12.53
CA CYS A 40 7.04 -30.92 -11.18
C CYS A 40 6.31 -29.82 -10.42
N MET A 41 6.81 -28.59 -10.45
CA MET A 41 6.15 -27.45 -9.81
C MET A 41 4.78 -27.17 -10.44
N ILE A 42 4.63 -27.23 -11.76
CA ILE A 42 3.35 -27.03 -12.45
C ILE A 42 2.34 -28.12 -12.02
N VAL A 43 2.77 -29.39 -12.00
CA VAL A 43 1.92 -30.51 -11.58
C VAL A 43 1.48 -30.35 -10.13
N LEU A 44 2.41 -30.07 -9.21
CA LEU A 44 2.09 -29.84 -7.80
C LEU A 44 1.12 -28.66 -7.61
N LYS A 45 1.24 -27.62 -8.46
CA LYS A 45 0.36 -26.45 -8.40
C LYS A 45 -1.02 -26.78 -8.93
N PHE A 46 -1.10 -27.53 -10.02
CA PHE A 46 -2.34 -27.96 -10.65
C PHE A 46 -3.21 -28.76 -9.67
N PHE A 47 -2.60 -29.68 -8.91
CA PHE A 47 -3.27 -30.43 -7.84
C PHE A 47 -3.45 -29.64 -6.53
N ARG A 48 -3.10 -28.35 -6.51
CA ARG A 48 -3.21 -27.44 -5.36
C ARG A 48 -2.56 -28.00 -4.09
N ALA A 49 -1.46 -28.74 -4.22
CA ALA A 49 -0.82 -29.42 -3.11
C ALA A 49 -0.33 -28.40 -2.06
N GLN A 50 -0.78 -28.56 -0.81
CA GLN A 50 -0.48 -27.66 0.32
C GLN A 50 0.50 -28.30 1.31
N GLY A 51 0.91 -27.53 2.33
CA GLY A 51 1.75 -28.02 3.42
C GLY A 51 3.14 -28.45 2.92
N VAL A 52 3.51 -29.70 3.19
CA VAL A 52 4.84 -30.24 2.85
C VAL A 52 5.10 -30.19 1.34
N TRP A 53 4.11 -30.47 0.51
CA TRP A 53 4.27 -30.44 -0.95
C TRP A 53 4.59 -29.05 -1.51
N ARG A 54 4.00 -28.02 -0.90
CA ARG A 54 4.36 -26.62 -1.20
C ARG A 54 5.82 -26.34 -0.85
N LEU A 55 6.29 -26.82 0.30
CA LEU A 55 7.68 -26.65 0.71
C LEU A 55 8.65 -27.39 -0.23
N ILE A 56 8.28 -28.60 -0.69
CA ILE A 56 9.06 -29.35 -1.68
C ILE A 56 9.17 -28.57 -2.99
N ALA A 57 8.06 -28.04 -3.52
CA ALA A 57 8.08 -27.24 -4.74
C ALA A 57 8.98 -26.00 -4.62
N LEU A 58 8.92 -25.30 -3.49
CA LEU A 58 9.77 -24.14 -3.21
C LEU A 58 11.25 -24.55 -3.05
N ALA A 59 11.55 -25.68 -2.44
CA ALA A 59 12.92 -26.19 -2.29
C ALA A 59 13.54 -26.58 -3.64
N LEU A 60 12.78 -27.27 -4.50
CA LEU A 60 13.21 -27.60 -5.86
C LEU A 60 13.51 -26.33 -6.67
N GLY A 61 12.63 -25.33 -6.58
CA GLY A 61 12.86 -24.05 -7.24
C GLY A 61 14.10 -23.33 -6.70
N THR A 62 14.29 -23.34 -5.38
CA THR A 62 15.47 -22.76 -4.73
C THR A 62 16.78 -23.40 -5.22
N ALA A 63 16.79 -24.71 -5.48
CA ALA A 63 17.98 -25.39 -6.02
C ALA A 63 18.37 -24.87 -7.40
N ILE A 64 17.40 -24.60 -8.29
CA ILE A 64 17.66 -23.98 -9.59
C ILE A 64 18.17 -22.55 -9.45
N VAL A 65 17.61 -21.76 -8.53
CA VAL A 65 18.10 -20.41 -8.24
C VAL A 65 19.55 -20.44 -7.74
N LEU A 66 19.88 -21.34 -6.82
CA LEU A 66 21.25 -21.49 -6.33
C LEU A 66 22.22 -21.92 -7.44
N ARG A 67 21.77 -22.73 -8.39
CA ARG A 67 22.56 -23.09 -9.58
C ARG A 67 22.83 -21.89 -10.47
N TYR A 68 21.83 -21.04 -10.68
CA TYR A 68 22.02 -19.75 -11.37
C TYR A 68 23.05 -18.88 -10.64
N VAL A 69 22.93 -18.74 -9.32
CA VAL A 69 23.88 -17.96 -8.50
C VAL A 69 25.30 -18.50 -8.61
N PHE A 70 25.48 -19.82 -8.55
CA PHE A 70 26.78 -20.46 -8.68
C PHE A 70 27.41 -20.15 -10.04
N TRP A 71 26.66 -20.37 -11.14
CA TRP A 71 27.12 -20.07 -12.50
C TRP A 71 27.42 -18.58 -12.69
N ARG A 72 26.51 -17.69 -12.24
CA ARG A 72 26.69 -16.24 -12.30
C ARG A 72 27.97 -15.81 -11.58
N THR A 73 28.25 -16.40 -10.42
CA THR A 73 29.42 -16.03 -9.60
C THR A 73 30.74 -16.57 -10.17
N THR A 74 30.75 -17.78 -10.74
CA THR A 74 32.01 -18.45 -11.12
C THR A 74 32.39 -18.32 -12.59
N SER A 75 31.44 -18.05 -13.49
CA SER A 75 31.67 -18.18 -14.94
C SER A 75 31.38 -16.93 -15.77
N THR A 76 30.77 -15.88 -15.20
CA THR A 76 30.14 -14.81 -16.01
C THR A 76 30.63 -13.39 -15.69
N LEU A 77 31.54 -13.25 -14.72
CA LEU A 77 32.12 -11.96 -14.35
C LEU A 77 33.37 -11.69 -15.20
N PRO A 78 33.48 -10.50 -15.81
CA PRO A 78 34.69 -10.12 -16.53
C PRO A 78 35.89 -9.98 -15.57
N PRO A 79 37.13 -10.03 -16.09
CA PRO A 79 38.34 -9.83 -15.29
C PRO A 79 38.38 -8.43 -14.65
N ILE A 80 38.92 -8.34 -13.43
CA ILE A 80 39.08 -7.04 -12.72
C ILE A 80 40.03 -6.06 -13.45
N THR A 81 40.81 -6.56 -14.40
CA THR A 81 41.72 -5.76 -15.22
C THR A 81 40.99 -4.88 -16.25
N GLU A 82 39.73 -5.19 -16.59
CA GLU A 82 38.89 -4.45 -17.55
C GLU A 82 37.83 -3.64 -16.78
N LEU A 83 38.24 -2.53 -16.18
CA LEU A 83 37.39 -1.77 -15.25
C LEU A 83 36.08 -1.26 -15.90
N GLU A 84 36.12 -0.92 -17.17
CA GLU A 84 34.97 -0.48 -17.98
C GLU A 84 33.86 -1.54 -18.07
N ASN A 85 34.23 -2.82 -18.12
CA ASN A 85 33.31 -3.95 -18.13
C ASN A 85 33.00 -4.39 -16.69
N TYR A 86 34.00 -4.42 -15.83
CA TYR A 86 33.94 -4.95 -14.47
C TYR A 86 33.02 -4.15 -13.55
N ILE A 87 33.09 -2.81 -13.57
CA ILE A 87 32.26 -1.96 -12.70
C ILE A 87 30.76 -2.14 -12.97
N PRO A 88 30.25 -1.99 -14.20
CA PRO A 88 28.83 -2.25 -14.47
C PRO A 88 28.46 -3.73 -14.26
N ALA A 89 29.36 -4.68 -14.54
CA ALA A 89 29.13 -6.09 -14.27
C ALA A 89 28.93 -6.40 -12.78
N ILE A 90 29.75 -5.81 -11.89
CA ILE A 90 29.62 -6.03 -10.44
C ILE A 90 28.39 -5.31 -9.87
N LEU A 91 27.99 -4.15 -10.42
CA LEU A 91 26.74 -3.48 -10.05
C LEU A 91 25.52 -4.35 -10.42
N LEU A 92 25.52 -4.94 -11.61
CA LEU A 92 24.49 -5.90 -12.02
C LEU A 92 24.49 -7.12 -11.11
N TYR A 93 25.66 -7.70 -10.85
CA TYR A 93 25.80 -8.84 -9.95
C TYR A 93 25.25 -8.55 -8.54
N MET A 94 25.59 -7.41 -7.95
CA MET A 94 25.08 -7.00 -6.64
C MET A 94 23.56 -6.84 -6.65
N ALA A 95 22.99 -6.28 -7.73
CA ALA A 95 21.54 -6.18 -7.88
C ALA A 95 20.88 -7.56 -7.93
N GLU A 96 21.43 -8.50 -8.70
CA GLU A 96 20.91 -9.88 -8.77
C GLU A 96 21.05 -10.61 -7.43
N MET A 97 22.19 -10.49 -6.75
CA MET A 97 22.41 -11.12 -5.45
C MET A 97 21.49 -10.53 -4.38
N TYR A 98 21.19 -9.23 -4.44
CA TYR A 98 20.17 -8.62 -3.61
C TYR A 98 18.78 -9.21 -3.89
N CYS A 99 18.38 -9.39 -5.16
CA CYS A 99 17.10 -10.01 -5.51
C CYS A 99 17.01 -11.45 -4.98
N VAL A 100 18.11 -12.21 -5.06
CA VAL A 100 18.21 -13.55 -4.50
C VAL A 100 18.10 -13.52 -2.97
N LEU A 101 18.78 -12.60 -2.29
CA LEU A 101 18.65 -12.41 -0.85
C LEU A 101 17.19 -12.10 -0.45
N MET A 102 16.53 -11.20 -1.18
CA MET A 102 15.13 -10.87 -0.96
C MET A 102 14.21 -12.07 -1.21
N LEU A 103 14.50 -12.92 -2.21
CA LEU A 103 13.79 -14.18 -2.40
C LEU A 103 13.93 -15.10 -1.18
N PHE A 104 15.13 -15.25 -0.63
CA PHE A 104 15.35 -16.07 0.57
C PHE A 104 14.59 -15.52 1.80
N LEU A 105 14.62 -14.20 2.01
CA LEU A 105 13.86 -13.56 3.08
C LEU A 105 12.35 -13.72 2.87
N SER A 106 11.87 -13.59 1.64
CA SER A 106 10.48 -13.84 1.26
C SER A 106 10.06 -15.29 1.53
N LEU A 107 10.89 -16.27 1.16
CA LEU A 107 10.64 -17.69 1.45
C LEU A 107 10.60 -17.95 2.96
N PHE A 108 11.51 -17.36 3.72
CA PHE A 108 11.53 -17.48 5.17
C PHE A 108 10.23 -16.96 5.81
N VAL A 109 9.76 -15.79 5.37
CA VAL A 109 8.56 -15.15 5.92
C VAL A 109 7.28 -15.84 5.44
N VAL A 110 7.16 -16.14 4.14
CA VAL A 110 5.86 -16.45 3.48
C VAL A 110 5.75 -17.92 3.02
N SER A 111 6.71 -18.79 3.31
CA SER A 111 6.58 -20.22 2.96
C SER A 111 5.44 -20.91 3.72
N SER A 112 5.14 -20.50 4.95
CA SER A 112 4.10 -21.10 5.81
C SER A 112 3.36 -20.06 6.68
N PRO A 113 2.67 -19.08 6.08
CA PRO A 113 1.99 -18.02 6.81
C PRO A 113 0.88 -18.58 7.70
N LEU A 114 0.63 -17.93 8.85
CA LEU A 114 -0.44 -18.37 9.75
C LEU A 114 -1.82 -18.24 9.10
N PRO A 115 -2.79 -19.12 9.43
CA PRO A 115 -4.18 -18.95 8.99
C PRO A 115 -4.83 -17.73 9.65
N SER A 116 -5.95 -17.27 9.10
CA SER A 116 -6.79 -16.27 9.80
C SER A 116 -7.22 -16.82 11.16
N ARG A 117 -7.19 -15.95 12.17
CA ARG A 117 -7.57 -16.28 13.55
C ARG A 117 -9.06 -16.01 13.76
N ARG A 118 -9.64 -16.63 14.78
CA ARG A 118 -10.95 -16.24 15.34
C ARG A 118 -10.70 -15.42 16.60
N PRO A 119 -11.50 -14.37 16.87
CA PRO A 119 -11.33 -13.57 18.08
C PRO A 119 -11.69 -14.39 19.32
N PRO A 120 -10.83 -14.39 20.37
CA PRO A 120 -11.20 -14.91 21.68
C PRO A 120 -12.42 -14.16 22.21
N GLN A 121 -13.41 -14.88 22.71
CA GLN A 121 -14.57 -14.28 23.36
C GLN A 121 -14.19 -13.87 24.79
N ILE A 122 -14.61 -12.67 25.19
CA ILE A 122 -14.42 -12.13 26.55
C ILE A 122 -15.80 -11.71 27.07
N GLU A 123 -16.09 -12.01 28.33
CA GLU A 123 -17.27 -11.52 29.03
C GLU A 123 -17.16 -10.01 29.29
N ASP A 124 -18.27 -9.27 29.22
CA ASP A 124 -18.28 -7.80 29.26
C ASP A 124 -17.59 -7.21 30.52
N GLU A 125 -17.67 -7.91 31.65
CA GLU A 125 -17.03 -7.54 32.91
C GLU A 125 -15.50 -7.48 32.79
N ASN A 126 -14.92 -8.40 32.01
CA ASN A 126 -13.49 -8.58 31.82
C ASN A 126 -12.91 -7.76 30.65
N LEU A 127 -13.74 -6.94 29.99
CA LEU A 127 -13.28 -6.04 28.93
C LEU A 127 -12.41 -4.92 29.52
N PRO A 128 -11.21 -4.66 28.96
CA PRO A 128 -10.35 -3.55 29.39
C PRO A 128 -10.94 -2.19 28.99
N SER A 129 -10.42 -1.11 29.58
CA SER A 129 -10.71 0.24 29.08
C SER A 129 -9.89 0.54 27.81
N VAL A 130 -10.48 1.28 26.86
CA VAL A 130 -9.87 1.58 25.57
C VAL A 130 -9.94 3.08 25.27
N ASP A 131 -8.78 3.68 25.02
CA ASP A 131 -8.67 5.00 24.41
C ASP A 131 -8.47 4.87 22.90
N VAL A 132 -9.26 5.59 22.12
CA VAL A 132 -9.14 5.66 20.67
C VAL A 132 -8.49 6.98 20.29
N PHE A 133 -7.31 6.93 19.69
CA PHE A 133 -6.58 8.10 19.22
C PHE A 133 -6.73 8.28 17.72
N VAL A 134 -7.23 9.44 17.33
CA VAL A 134 -7.28 9.91 15.94
C VAL A 134 -6.37 11.13 15.79
N PRO A 135 -5.07 10.96 15.44
CA PRO A 135 -4.19 12.08 15.17
C PRO A 135 -4.53 12.77 13.84
N SER A 136 -4.53 14.10 13.86
CA SER A 136 -4.78 14.94 12.68
C SER A 136 -3.80 16.12 12.62
N TYR A 137 -3.52 16.61 11.41
CA TYR A 137 -2.68 17.78 11.16
C TYR A 137 -3.33 18.80 10.21
N ASN A 138 -3.83 18.35 9.05
CA ASN A 138 -4.41 19.21 8.00
C ASN A 138 -5.69 18.64 7.40
N GLU A 139 -6.19 17.50 7.90
CA GLU A 139 -7.42 16.89 7.42
C GLU A 139 -8.63 17.79 7.72
N ASP A 140 -9.58 17.84 6.80
CA ASP A 140 -10.78 18.67 6.94
C ASP A 140 -11.77 18.11 7.97
N ALA A 141 -12.63 18.98 8.48
CA ALA A 141 -13.61 18.64 9.50
C ALA A 141 -14.61 17.56 9.04
N ASN A 142 -14.96 17.48 7.75
CA ASN A 142 -15.93 16.48 7.26
C ASN A 142 -15.31 15.06 7.22
N LEU A 143 -14.06 14.96 6.80
CA LEU A 143 -13.29 13.71 6.88
C LEU A 143 -13.16 13.26 8.34
N LEU A 144 -12.78 14.17 9.23
CA LEU A 144 -12.67 13.89 10.66
C LEU A 144 -14.01 13.49 11.28
N ALA A 145 -15.10 14.18 10.93
CA ALA A 145 -16.45 13.85 11.40
C ALA A 145 -16.84 12.41 11.04
N SER A 146 -16.46 11.95 9.86
CA SER A 146 -16.72 10.59 9.39
C SER A 146 -15.96 9.55 10.23
N THR A 147 -14.65 9.75 10.41
CA THR A 147 -13.79 8.83 11.18
C THR A 147 -14.16 8.82 12.66
N LEU A 148 -14.39 9.99 13.27
CA LEU A 148 -14.79 10.12 14.68
C LEU A 148 -16.17 9.50 14.94
N SER A 149 -17.12 9.70 14.02
CA SER A 149 -18.44 9.07 14.12
C SER A 149 -18.35 7.55 14.02
N ALA A 150 -17.53 7.02 13.12
CA ALA A 150 -17.29 5.59 12.99
C ALA A 150 -16.61 5.01 14.25
N ALA A 151 -15.63 5.72 14.82
CA ALA A 151 -14.98 5.32 16.07
C ALA A 151 -15.96 5.29 17.26
N LYS A 152 -16.84 6.29 17.38
CA LYS A 152 -17.88 6.35 18.42
C LYS A 152 -18.92 5.23 18.28
N ALA A 153 -19.13 4.70 17.08
CA ALA A 153 -20.12 3.67 16.78
C ALA A 153 -19.61 2.22 16.98
N MET A 154 -18.35 2.03 17.39
CA MET A 154 -17.79 0.71 17.66
C MET A 154 -18.57 -0.04 18.75
N ASN A 155 -18.68 -1.36 18.59
CA ASN A 155 -19.38 -2.23 19.53
C ASN A 155 -18.53 -2.44 20.79
N TYR A 156 -18.73 -1.59 21.80
CA TYR A 156 -18.04 -1.64 23.08
C TYR A 156 -18.88 -0.97 24.19
N PRO A 157 -18.71 -1.35 25.47
CA PRO A 157 -19.32 -0.63 26.58
C PRO A 157 -18.90 0.85 26.59
N ALA A 158 -19.88 1.75 26.65
CA ALA A 158 -19.67 3.20 26.51
C ALA A 158 -18.85 3.79 27.67
N ASP A 159 -18.93 3.20 28.86
CA ASP A 159 -18.14 3.55 30.05
C ASP A 159 -16.66 3.14 29.94
N LYS A 160 -16.34 2.20 29.04
CA LYS A 160 -14.98 1.70 28.82
C LYS A 160 -14.34 2.22 27.53
N LEU A 161 -15.02 3.07 26.76
CA LEU A 161 -14.56 3.58 25.46
C LEU A 161 -14.47 5.11 25.45
N THR A 162 -13.26 5.65 25.30
CA THR A 162 -13.05 7.10 25.16
C THR A 162 -12.39 7.41 23.81
N ILE A 163 -12.96 8.35 23.05
CA ILE A 163 -12.44 8.74 21.73
C ILE A 163 -11.78 10.12 21.86
N TRP A 164 -10.58 10.23 21.31
CA TRP A 164 -9.74 11.42 21.34
C TRP A 164 -9.37 11.85 19.91
N LEU A 165 -9.71 13.09 19.57
CA LEU A 165 -9.10 13.79 18.43
C LEU A 165 -7.84 14.50 18.92
N LEU A 166 -6.69 14.13 18.34
CA LEU A 166 -5.40 14.73 18.68
C LEU A 166 -4.97 15.69 17.55
N ASP A 167 -5.15 17.00 17.73
CA ASP A 167 -4.95 17.99 16.66
C ASP A 167 -3.58 18.71 16.75
N ASP A 168 -2.72 18.45 15.77
CA ASP A 168 -1.45 19.16 15.53
C ASP A 168 -1.61 20.37 14.58
N GLY A 169 -2.80 20.57 14.01
CA GLY A 169 -3.14 21.71 13.16
C GLY A 169 -3.43 22.98 13.94
N GLY A 170 -4.08 22.85 15.11
CA GLY A 170 -4.49 23.94 16.00
C GLY A 170 -3.64 24.14 17.26
N THR A 171 -2.35 23.77 17.25
CA THR A 171 -1.46 23.93 18.42
C THR A 171 -1.27 25.39 18.83
N ASP A 172 -0.86 25.61 20.08
CA ASP A 172 -0.59 26.97 20.58
C ASP A 172 0.51 27.65 19.74
N GLN A 173 1.56 26.90 19.38
CA GLN A 173 2.62 27.36 18.48
C GLN A 173 2.08 27.89 17.14
N LYS A 174 1.11 27.19 16.52
CA LYS A 174 0.53 27.64 15.25
C LYS A 174 -0.42 28.81 15.44
N CYS A 175 -1.26 28.77 16.47
CA CYS A 175 -2.20 29.86 16.80
C CYS A 175 -1.47 31.17 17.17
N GLN A 176 -0.23 31.07 17.66
CA GLN A 176 0.65 32.19 18.02
C GLN A 176 1.76 32.44 16.98
N SER A 177 1.63 31.90 15.77
CA SER A 177 2.60 32.10 14.68
C SER A 177 2.73 33.60 14.35
N SER A 178 3.96 34.03 14.04
CA SER A 178 4.22 35.40 13.56
C SER A 178 3.56 35.69 12.22
N ASN A 179 3.27 34.64 11.43
CA ASN A 179 2.47 34.76 10.23
C ASN A 179 0.99 34.82 10.60
N LYS A 180 0.40 36.03 10.51
CA LYS A 180 -1.01 36.28 10.84
C LYS A 180 -1.98 35.35 10.10
N ALA A 181 -1.74 35.06 8.83
CA ALA A 181 -2.64 34.18 8.06
C ALA A 181 -2.64 32.75 8.61
N GLN A 182 -1.47 32.19 8.91
CA GLN A 182 -1.36 30.85 9.51
C GLN A 182 -1.94 30.81 10.92
N ALA A 183 -1.76 31.89 11.70
CA ALA A 183 -2.30 31.99 13.04
C ALA A 183 -3.83 32.00 13.04
N GLU A 184 -4.46 32.79 12.16
CA GLU A 184 -5.92 32.82 12.05
C GLU A 184 -6.49 31.51 11.49
N GLU A 185 -5.83 30.89 10.51
CA GLU A 185 -6.22 29.56 10.00
C GLU A 185 -6.18 28.50 11.12
N ALA A 186 -5.12 28.47 11.93
CA ALA A 186 -4.99 27.53 13.04
C ALA A 186 -6.02 27.76 14.15
N LYS A 187 -6.34 29.03 14.47
CA LYS A 187 -7.39 29.36 15.45
C LYS A 187 -8.78 28.96 14.95
N ALA A 188 -9.07 29.24 13.68
CA ALA A 188 -10.33 28.87 13.05
C ALA A 188 -10.51 27.35 13.06
N ARG A 189 -9.48 26.61 12.64
CA ARG A 189 -9.46 25.13 12.72
C ARG A 189 -9.70 24.65 14.15
N ARG A 190 -8.98 25.19 15.13
CA ARG A 190 -9.13 24.78 16.54
C ARG A 190 -10.56 24.95 17.03
N ALA A 191 -11.18 26.10 16.75
CA ALA A 191 -12.55 26.37 17.14
C ALA A 191 -13.55 25.43 16.43
N GLU A 192 -13.38 25.21 15.13
CA GLU A 192 -14.19 24.29 14.33
C GLU A 192 -14.12 22.85 14.86
N LEU A 193 -12.91 22.35 15.12
CA LEU A 193 -12.71 20.97 15.58
C LEU A 193 -13.14 20.78 17.04
N GLN A 194 -13.00 21.81 17.90
CA GLN A 194 -13.57 21.78 19.25
C GLN A 194 -15.10 21.68 19.22
N ALA A 195 -15.76 22.46 18.35
CA ALA A 195 -17.20 22.39 18.17
C ALA A 195 -17.64 21.03 17.63
N LEU A 196 -16.92 20.49 16.63
CA LEU A 196 -17.17 19.15 16.09
C LEU A 196 -17.02 18.06 17.15
N CYS A 197 -15.96 18.10 17.95
CA CYS A 197 -15.73 17.14 19.03
C CYS A 197 -16.83 17.20 20.10
N ALA A 198 -17.24 18.41 20.51
CA ALA A 198 -18.34 18.60 21.46
C ALA A 198 -19.65 18.02 20.91
N ALA A 199 -19.94 18.28 19.64
CA ALA A 199 -21.11 17.78 18.94
C ALA A 199 -21.14 16.25 18.80
N LEU A 200 -19.99 15.60 18.62
CA LEU A 200 -19.89 14.15 18.47
C LEU A 200 -19.70 13.39 19.78
N ASP A 201 -19.58 14.08 20.92
CA ASP A 201 -19.21 13.51 22.22
C ASP A 201 -17.85 12.79 22.18
N VAL A 202 -16.85 13.54 21.72
CA VAL A 202 -15.44 13.17 21.55
C VAL A 202 -14.56 14.15 22.31
N LYS A 203 -13.45 13.66 22.88
CA LYS A 203 -12.47 14.53 23.54
C LYS A 203 -11.54 15.18 22.52
N TYR A 204 -11.47 16.51 22.53
CA TYR A 204 -10.48 17.26 21.76
C TYR A 204 -9.22 17.46 22.59
N LEU A 205 -8.05 17.20 22.02
CA LEU A 205 -6.76 17.49 22.64
C LEU A 205 -5.80 18.10 21.63
N THR A 206 -5.04 19.10 22.08
CA THR A 206 -3.91 19.68 21.34
C THR A 206 -2.76 19.92 22.31
N ARG A 207 -1.67 20.54 21.85
CA ARG A 207 -0.43 20.73 22.62
C ARG A 207 0.24 22.07 22.33
N ALA A 208 1.19 22.42 23.18
CA ALA A 208 1.89 23.70 23.11
C ALA A 208 2.76 23.84 21.85
N LYS A 209 3.48 22.78 21.44
CA LYS A 209 4.45 22.80 20.33
C LYS A 209 4.40 21.52 19.50
N ASN A 210 4.65 21.63 18.19
CA ASN A 210 4.74 20.50 17.27
C ASN A 210 6.15 19.89 17.34
N VAL A 211 6.37 18.96 18.27
CA VAL A 211 7.64 18.21 18.42
C VAL A 211 7.39 16.73 18.08
N HIS A 212 8.29 16.10 17.32
CA HIS A 212 8.19 14.69 16.88
C HIS A 212 6.91 14.32 16.11
N ALA A 213 6.29 15.29 15.41
CA ALA A 213 5.12 15.07 14.54
C ALA A 213 4.05 14.16 15.20
N LYS A 214 3.56 13.14 14.47
CA LYS A 214 2.52 12.20 14.91
C LYS A 214 2.90 11.45 16.19
N ALA A 215 4.15 10.99 16.32
CA ALA A 215 4.61 10.28 17.53
C ALA A 215 4.45 11.14 18.78
N GLY A 216 4.89 12.41 18.71
CA GLY A 216 4.75 13.33 19.82
C GLY A 216 3.29 13.70 20.11
N ASN A 217 2.43 13.73 19.09
CA ASN A 217 1.00 13.97 19.27
C ASN A 217 0.32 12.81 20.00
N LEU A 218 0.65 11.57 19.61
CA LEU A 218 0.20 10.35 20.29
C LEU A 218 0.70 10.29 21.74
N ASN A 219 1.97 10.66 22.00
CA ASN A 219 2.52 10.72 23.35
C ASN A 219 1.80 11.75 24.24
N ASN A 220 1.48 12.93 23.69
CA ASN A 220 0.64 13.91 24.39
C ASN A 220 -0.75 13.32 24.72
N GLY A 221 -1.33 12.54 23.81
CA GLY A 221 -2.53 11.76 24.08
C GLY A 221 -2.36 10.77 25.23
N LEU A 222 -1.26 10.02 25.27
CA LEU A 222 -0.97 9.06 26.35
C LEU A 222 -0.89 9.74 27.72
N GLU A 223 -0.32 10.94 27.80
CA GLU A 223 -0.19 11.70 29.06
C GLU A 223 -1.56 12.17 29.62
N HIS A 224 -2.57 12.33 28.76
CA HIS A 224 -3.89 12.89 29.14
C HIS A 224 -5.01 11.84 29.20
N SER A 225 -4.68 10.56 29.06
CA SER A 225 -5.65 9.47 28.97
C SER A 225 -5.21 8.26 29.78
N THR A 226 -6.16 7.40 30.18
CA THR A 226 -5.93 6.39 31.23
C THR A 226 -6.34 4.97 30.84
N GLY A 227 -6.84 4.75 29.64
CA GLY A 227 -7.34 3.46 29.17
C GLY A 227 -6.25 2.39 29.08
N ASP A 228 -6.54 1.15 29.45
CA ASP A 228 -5.56 0.06 29.48
C ASP A 228 -4.96 -0.24 28.09
N LEU A 229 -5.77 -0.06 27.05
CA LEU A 229 -5.39 -0.21 25.65
C LEU A 229 -5.59 1.08 24.87
N VAL A 230 -4.79 1.25 23.80
CA VAL A 230 -4.81 2.40 22.91
C VAL A 230 -5.04 1.94 21.49
N ALA A 231 -6.19 2.28 20.90
CA ALA A 231 -6.47 2.09 19.49
C ALA A 231 -5.97 3.31 18.72
N VAL A 232 -5.26 3.11 17.60
CA VAL A 232 -4.76 4.21 16.77
C VAL A 232 -5.38 4.12 15.38
N PHE A 233 -6.03 5.20 14.95
CA PHE A 233 -6.57 5.35 13.60
C PHE A 233 -6.09 6.65 12.98
N ASP A 234 -5.49 6.60 11.78
CA ASP A 234 -5.27 7.83 11.01
C ASP A 234 -6.60 8.54 10.72
N ALA A 235 -6.54 9.85 10.52
CA ALA A 235 -7.72 10.69 10.29
C ALA A 235 -8.60 10.24 9.10
N ASP A 236 -8.02 9.54 8.13
CA ASP A 236 -8.69 8.95 6.96
C ASP A 236 -9.06 7.47 7.13
N HIS A 237 -8.78 6.84 8.28
CA HIS A 237 -9.03 5.43 8.56
C HIS A 237 -10.25 5.24 9.46
N ALA A 238 -11.44 5.23 8.87
CA ALA A 238 -12.69 5.01 9.61
C ALA A 238 -12.83 3.53 10.03
N PRO A 239 -12.96 3.21 11.33
CA PRO A 239 -13.08 1.83 11.79
C PRO A 239 -14.47 1.23 11.55
N ALA A 240 -14.52 -0.08 11.33
CA ALA A 240 -15.75 -0.85 11.37
C ALA A 240 -16.24 -1.02 12.80
N ARG A 241 -17.55 -1.25 12.96
CA ARG A 241 -18.17 -1.44 14.28
C ARG A 241 -17.61 -2.64 15.04
N SER A 242 -17.21 -3.68 14.31
CA SER A 242 -16.66 -4.91 14.87
C SER A 242 -15.18 -4.81 15.28
N PHE A 243 -14.50 -3.67 15.09
CA PHE A 243 -13.05 -3.57 15.30
C PHE A 243 -12.63 -4.09 16.68
N LEU A 244 -13.19 -3.55 17.77
CA LEU A 244 -12.80 -3.93 19.13
C LEU A 244 -13.22 -5.37 19.48
N GLN A 245 -14.38 -5.84 19.00
CA GLN A 245 -14.84 -7.22 19.18
C GLN A 245 -13.88 -8.23 18.56
N GLU A 246 -13.22 -7.86 17.46
CA GLU A 246 -12.31 -8.72 16.72
C GLU A 246 -10.86 -8.65 17.24
N THR A 247 -10.50 -7.64 18.05
CA THR A 247 -9.11 -7.40 18.46
C THR A 247 -8.86 -7.52 19.96
N VAL A 248 -9.77 -7.06 20.81
CA VAL A 248 -9.51 -6.93 22.26
C VAL A 248 -9.28 -8.29 22.94
N GLY A 249 -9.96 -9.33 22.42
CA GLY A 249 -9.86 -10.73 22.82
C GLY A 249 -8.44 -11.22 23.10
N TYR A 250 -7.51 -10.80 22.26
CA TYR A 250 -6.14 -11.33 22.27
C TYR A 250 -5.32 -10.88 23.49
N PHE A 251 -5.58 -9.69 24.04
CA PHE A 251 -4.83 -9.13 25.18
C PHE A 251 -5.09 -9.87 26.49
N ASN A 252 -6.20 -10.61 26.59
CA ASN A 252 -6.50 -11.47 27.74
C ASN A 252 -5.86 -12.85 27.59
N THR A 253 -5.66 -13.33 26.35
CA THR A 253 -5.08 -14.66 26.09
C THR A 253 -3.55 -14.69 26.14
N GLU A 254 -2.89 -13.57 25.80
CA GLU A 254 -1.43 -13.46 25.80
C GLU A 254 -1.01 -12.26 26.65
N LYS A 255 -0.44 -12.54 27.83
CA LYS A 255 -0.07 -11.51 28.81
C LYS A 255 0.94 -10.52 28.25
N ASN A 256 1.95 -11.01 27.54
CA ASN A 256 3.03 -10.18 26.99
C ASN A 256 2.70 -9.67 25.58
N LEU A 257 1.41 -9.50 25.24
CA LEU A 257 0.99 -8.92 23.97
C LEU A 257 1.00 -7.39 24.07
N PHE A 258 1.76 -6.72 23.21
CA PHE A 258 1.71 -5.26 23.09
C PHE A 258 0.89 -4.78 21.89
N LEU A 259 0.68 -5.62 20.87
CA LEU A 259 0.12 -5.20 19.60
C LEU A 259 -0.85 -6.23 19.02
N VAL A 260 -2.02 -5.76 18.61
CA VAL A 260 -2.87 -6.42 17.62
C VAL A 260 -2.97 -5.50 16.40
N GLN A 261 -2.36 -5.92 15.29
CA GLN A 261 -2.40 -5.19 14.01
C GLN A 261 -3.49 -5.78 13.10
N THR A 262 -4.24 -4.91 12.42
CA THR A 262 -5.22 -5.28 11.39
C THR A 262 -4.79 -4.75 10.01
N PRO A 263 -5.36 -5.23 8.90
CA PRO A 263 -5.02 -4.82 7.55
C PRO A 263 -5.38 -3.36 7.30
N HIS A 264 -4.57 -2.65 6.51
CA HIS A 264 -5.03 -1.39 5.92
C HIS A 264 -5.82 -1.69 4.65
N PHE A 265 -7.12 -1.47 4.70
CA PHE A 265 -8.01 -1.59 3.56
C PHE A 265 -8.42 -0.19 3.08
N PHE A 266 -8.40 0.02 1.77
CA PHE A 266 -8.71 1.33 1.18
C PHE A 266 -9.94 1.23 0.29
N ILE A 267 -10.81 2.24 0.36
CA ILE A 267 -12.06 2.27 -0.44
C ILE A 267 -11.85 2.87 -1.84
N ASN A 268 -10.70 3.50 -2.07
CA ASN A 268 -10.32 4.10 -3.34
C ASN A 268 -9.02 3.48 -3.89
N PRO A 269 -8.88 3.48 -5.24
CA PRO A 269 -7.64 3.03 -5.87
C PRO A 269 -6.47 3.94 -5.58
N ASP A 270 -5.28 3.35 -5.55
CA ASP A 270 -4.06 4.14 -5.76
C ASP A 270 -3.98 4.70 -7.19
N PRO A 271 -3.08 5.67 -7.45
CA PRO A 271 -2.98 6.28 -8.77
C PRO A 271 -2.69 5.29 -9.91
N LEU A 272 -1.92 4.22 -9.66
CA LEU A 272 -1.67 3.18 -10.66
C LEU A 272 -2.98 2.46 -10.98
N GLU A 273 -3.69 1.95 -9.99
CA GLU A 273 -4.94 1.21 -10.20
C GLU A 273 -6.00 2.05 -10.90
N ARG A 274 -6.11 3.33 -10.51
CA ARG A 274 -7.06 4.26 -11.14
C ARG A 274 -6.71 4.51 -12.60
N ASN A 275 -5.46 4.84 -12.88
CA ASN A 275 -5.04 5.25 -14.21
C ASN A 275 -5.02 4.05 -15.18
N LEU A 276 -4.76 2.84 -14.66
CA LEU A 276 -4.89 1.60 -15.39
C LEU A 276 -6.34 1.10 -15.51
N GLY A 277 -7.22 1.48 -14.58
CA GLY A 277 -8.61 1.06 -14.53
C GLY A 277 -8.79 -0.36 -13.98
N THR A 278 -7.99 -0.75 -12.98
CA THR A 278 -7.86 -2.13 -12.49
C THR A 278 -8.40 -2.37 -11.08
N PHE A 279 -8.92 -1.32 -10.42
CA PHE A 279 -9.37 -1.34 -9.01
C PHE A 279 -10.52 -2.29 -8.68
N ASP A 280 -11.34 -2.70 -9.64
CA ASP A 280 -12.42 -3.66 -9.35
C ASP A 280 -11.96 -5.12 -9.44
N THR A 281 -10.79 -5.38 -10.04
CA THR A 281 -10.38 -6.73 -10.47
C THR A 281 -9.02 -7.19 -9.98
N MET A 282 -8.01 -6.32 -10.03
CA MET A 282 -6.61 -6.67 -9.74
C MET A 282 -6.26 -6.24 -8.32
N PRO A 283 -5.77 -7.13 -7.43
CA PRO A 283 -5.36 -6.78 -6.07
C PRO A 283 -4.44 -5.55 -5.99
N SER A 284 -4.70 -4.69 -5.00
CA SER A 284 -3.92 -3.46 -4.76
C SER A 284 -2.54 -3.79 -4.23
N GLU A 285 -1.63 -2.81 -4.25
CA GLU A 285 -0.26 -3.02 -3.79
C GLU A 285 -0.19 -3.53 -2.33
N ASN A 286 -0.97 -2.88 -1.44
CA ASN A 286 -1.06 -3.17 -0.01
C ASN A 286 -1.63 -4.57 0.28
N GLU A 287 -2.45 -5.15 -0.61
CA GLU A 287 -3.04 -6.49 -0.42
C GLU A 287 -1.96 -7.59 -0.39
N MET A 288 -0.83 -7.40 -1.08
CA MET A 288 0.31 -8.32 -0.97
C MET A 288 0.93 -8.30 0.44
N PHE A 289 1.08 -7.12 1.03
CA PHE A 289 1.68 -6.98 2.36
C PHE A 289 0.72 -7.47 3.45
N TYR A 290 -0.50 -6.94 3.48
CA TYR A 290 -1.47 -7.25 4.52
C TYR A 290 -2.13 -8.63 4.34
N GLY A 291 -2.33 -9.10 3.11
CA GLY A 291 -3.02 -10.37 2.87
C GLY A 291 -2.17 -11.61 3.11
N ILE A 292 -0.83 -11.52 3.00
CA ILE A 292 0.04 -12.69 3.17
C ILE A 292 1.37 -12.43 3.88
N ILE A 293 2.04 -11.28 3.65
CA ILE A 293 3.35 -11.02 4.28
C ILE A 293 3.19 -10.83 5.78
N GLN A 294 2.25 -10.00 6.26
CA GLN A 294 1.98 -9.79 7.68
C GLN A 294 1.66 -11.10 8.42
N ARG A 295 0.89 -12.01 7.80
CA ARG A 295 0.64 -13.36 8.35
C ARG A 295 1.88 -14.24 8.41
N GLY A 296 2.81 -14.03 7.49
CA GLY A 296 4.13 -14.66 7.51
C GLY A 296 5.02 -14.09 8.62
N LEU A 297 5.01 -12.77 8.81
CA LEU A 297 5.74 -12.10 9.88
C LEU A 297 5.20 -12.50 11.26
N ASP A 298 3.87 -12.59 11.40
CA ASP A 298 3.17 -13.01 12.62
C ASP A 298 3.59 -14.41 13.09
N ARG A 299 3.86 -15.35 12.16
CA ARG A 299 4.41 -16.68 12.49
C ARG A 299 5.67 -16.61 13.34
N TRP A 300 6.49 -15.58 13.11
CA TRP A 300 7.79 -15.40 13.71
C TRP A 300 7.80 -14.32 14.80
N ASN A 301 6.61 -13.93 15.31
CA ASN A 301 6.45 -12.83 16.27
C ASN A 301 7.09 -11.52 15.74
N GLY A 302 6.95 -11.28 14.43
CA GLY A 302 7.53 -10.15 13.71
C GLY A 302 6.50 -9.24 13.08
N ALA A 303 5.20 -9.42 13.35
CA ALA A 303 4.16 -8.50 12.91
C ALA A 303 4.34 -7.16 13.64
N PHE A 304 4.49 -6.07 12.91
CA PHE A 304 4.84 -4.78 13.51
C PHE A 304 3.72 -3.75 13.31
N PHE A 305 3.75 -2.73 14.16
CA PHE A 305 2.78 -1.63 14.15
C PHE A 305 2.96 -0.81 12.87
N CYS A 306 1.87 -0.65 12.12
CA CYS A 306 1.83 0.06 10.83
C CYS A 306 1.20 1.46 10.95
N GLY A 307 1.30 2.10 12.12
CA GLY A 307 0.90 3.49 12.34
C GLY A 307 -0.61 3.70 12.54
N SER A 308 -1.45 2.75 12.13
CA SER A 308 -2.90 2.82 12.26
C SER A 308 -3.52 1.42 12.22
N ALA A 309 -4.81 1.34 12.52
CA ALA A 309 -5.63 0.13 12.47
C ALA A 309 -5.08 -0.94 13.42
N ALA A 310 -4.66 -0.48 14.60
CA ALA A 310 -4.00 -1.30 15.59
C ALA A 310 -4.48 -0.96 16.99
N LEU A 311 -4.46 -1.97 17.85
CA LEU A 311 -4.69 -1.85 19.28
C LEU A 311 -3.36 -2.14 19.99
N LEU A 312 -2.95 -1.26 20.90
CA LEU A 312 -1.70 -1.35 21.63
C LEU A 312 -1.92 -1.41 23.14
N ARG A 313 -1.08 -2.14 23.87
CA ARG A 313 -1.08 -2.14 25.34
C ARG A 313 -0.38 -0.89 25.87
N ARG A 314 -1.06 -0.12 26.73
CA ARG A 314 -0.48 1.09 27.33
C ARG A 314 0.75 0.80 28.18
N GLU A 315 0.67 -0.22 29.03
CA GLU A 315 1.79 -0.66 29.89
C GLU A 315 3.07 -0.91 29.07
N ALA A 316 2.94 -1.58 27.92
CA ALA A 316 4.06 -1.83 27.04
C ALA A 316 4.65 -0.51 26.49
N LEU A 317 3.79 0.42 26.04
CA LEU A 317 4.23 1.73 25.55
C LEU A 317 4.97 2.54 26.64
N GLN A 318 4.59 2.40 27.91
CA GLN A 318 5.26 3.08 29.01
C GLN A 318 6.72 2.62 29.19
N GLU A 319 7.04 1.36 28.88
CA GLU A 319 8.44 0.88 28.93
C GLU A 319 9.36 1.61 27.94
N THR A 320 8.81 2.13 26.85
CA THR A 320 9.54 2.86 25.81
C THR A 320 9.37 4.38 25.91
N ASN A 321 8.79 4.89 27.01
CA ASN A 321 8.40 6.29 27.17
C ASN A 321 7.46 6.76 26.04
N GLY A 322 6.51 5.90 25.65
CA GLY A 322 5.57 6.14 24.56
C GLY A 322 6.05 5.66 23.19
N PHE A 323 5.52 6.30 22.15
CA PHE A 323 5.89 6.11 20.75
C PHE A 323 7.25 6.77 20.44
N SER A 324 8.10 6.07 19.70
CA SER A 324 9.45 6.52 19.34
C SER A 324 9.43 7.69 18.35
N GLY A 325 10.27 8.71 18.53
CA GLY A 325 10.31 9.90 17.67
C GLY A 325 11.60 10.11 16.89
N ILE A 326 12.45 9.09 16.76
CA ILE A 326 13.79 9.21 16.13
C ILE A 326 13.69 9.05 14.61
N SER A 327 13.03 8.00 14.13
CA SER A 327 12.71 7.83 12.71
C SER A 327 11.42 8.56 12.34
N ILE A 328 11.28 8.94 11.07
CA ILE A 328 10.01 9.44 10.51
C ILE A 328 8.93 8.35 10.37
N THR A 329 9.28 7.09 10.58
CA THR A 329 8.37 5.94 10.70
C THR A 329 8.37 5.46 12.15
N GLU A 330 7.70 6.22 13.02
CA GLU A 330 7.63 6.01 14.47
C GLU A 330 7.06 4.64 14.84
N ASP A 331 6.19 4.15 13.99
CA ASP A 331 5.35 2.99 14.18
C ASP A 331 6.15 1.70 14.21
N CYS A 332 6.88 1.43 13.11
CA CYS A 332 7.76 0.28 12.99
C CYS A 332 8.92 0.39 13.99
N GLU A 333 9.42 1.59 14.27
CA GLU A 333 10.48 1.80 15.26
C GLU A 333 10.01 1.43 16.68
N THR A 334 8.81 1.85 17.07
CA THR A 334 8.22 1.52 18.38
C THR A 334 8.03 0.01 18.51
N ALA A 335 7.49 -0.64 17.48
CA ALA A 335 7.33 -2.10 17.47
C ALA A 335 8.66 -2.85 17.54
N LEU A 336 9.71 -2.35 16.89
CA LEU A 336 11.06 -2.93 16.94
C LEU A 336 11.63 -2.87 18.37
N GLU A 337 11.45 -1.74 19.05
CA GLU A 337 11.91 -1.56 20.42
C GLU A 337 11.15 -2.47 21.39
N LEU A 338 9.81 -2.54 21.31
CA LEU A 338 9.00 -3.38 22.18
C LEU A 338 9.25 -4.89 21.95
N HIS A 339 9.36 -5.33 20.69
CA HIS A 339 9.79 -6.69 20.40
C HIS A 339 11.17 -7.02 21.00
N SER A 340 12.10 -6.06 21.02
CA SER A 340 13.42 -6.27 21.62
C SER A 340 13.41 -6.36 23.15
N ARG A 341 12.28 -6.00 23.78
CA ARG A 341 12.06 -6.11 25.23
C ARG A 341 11.26 -7.35 25.62
N GLY A 342 10.95 -8.22 24.66
CA GLY A 342 10.25 -9.49 24.90
C GLY A 342 8.73 -9.40 24.77
N TRP A 343 8.18 -8.23 24.41
CA TRP A 343 6.78 -8.12 24.03
C TRP A 343 6.50 -8.87 22.72
N LYS A 344 5.24 -9.27 22.55
CA LYS A 344 4.74 -10.03 21.41
C LYS A 344 3.68 -9.25 20.64
N SER A 345 3.49 -9.63 19.39
CA SER A 345 2.51 -9.07 18.47
C SER A 345 1.62 -10.15 17.90
N ILE A 346 0.44 -9.73 17.46
CA ILE A 346 -0.53 -10.55 16.73
C ILE A 346 -1.01 -9.78 15.50
N TYR A 347 -1.18 -10.50 14.40
CA TYR A 347 -1.86 -9.98 13.21
C TYR A 347 -3.22 -10.65 13.01
N VAL A 348 -4.26 -9.83 12.78
CA VAL A 348 -5.62 -10.29 12.47
C VAL A 348 -5.92 -9.96 11.00
N ASP A 349 -6.02 -10.97 10.14
CA ASP A 349 -6.26 -10.82 8.70
C ASP A 349 -7.75 -10.57 8.38
N LYS A 350 -8.31 -9.48 8.90
CA LYS A 350 -9.68 -9.02 8.61
C LYS A 350 -9.69 -7.50 8.40
N PRO A 351 -10.14 -6.98 7.25
CA PRO A 351 -10.21 -5.53 7.02
C PRO A 351 -11.23 -4.92 7.98
N LEU A 352 -10.74 -4.21 9.00
CA LEU A 352 -11.57 -3.62 10.07
C LEU A 352 -11.53 -2.09 10.07
N ILE A 353 -10.93 -1.50 9.05
CA ILE A 353 -10.96 -0.06 8.76
C ILE A 353 -11.22 0.14 7.26
N ALA A 354 -11.71 1.32 6.91
CA ALA A 354 -11.77 1.82 5.54
C ALA A 354 -10.98 3.12 5.45
N GLY A 355 -9.85 3.04 4.76
CA GLY A 355 -8.91 4.13 4.54
C GLY A 355 -9.02 4.80 3.18
N LEU A 356 -8.28 5.89 3.02
CA LEU A 356 -8.08 6.56 1.74
C LEU A 356 -6.62 6.44 1.25
N GLN A 357 -6.45 6.10 -0.04
CA GLN A 357 -5.17 6.18 -0.75
C GLN A 357 -4.93 7.58 -1.32
N PRO A 358 -3.66 7.97 -1.56
CA PRO A 358 -3.33 9.24 -2.19
C PRO A 358 -4.01 9.41 -3.56
N ASP A 359 -4.61 10.58 -3.81
CA ASP A 359 -5.33 10.84 -5.05
C ASP A 359 -4.41 11.15 -6.24
N THR A 360 -3.19 11.65 -6.02
CA THR A 360 -2.28 12.02 -7.13
C THR A 360 -1.05 11.13 -7.17
N PHE A 361 -0.49 10.92 -8.36
CA PHE A 361 0.79 10.21 -8.50
C PHE A 361 1.89 10.89 -7.68
N ALA A 362 1.93 12.23 -7.62
CA ALA A 362 2.88 12.98 -6.81
C ALA A 362 2.72 12.71 -5.30
N SER A 363 1.49 12.75 -4.77
CA SER A 363 1.23 12.44 -3.36
C SER A 363 1.53 10.97 -3.02
N PHE A 364 1.28 10.04 -3.95
CA PHE A 364 1.68 8.64 -3.83
C PHE A 364 3.20 8.49 -3.71
N ILE A 365 3.98 9.08 -4.63
CA ILE A 365 5.45 9.06 -4.57
C ILE A 365 5.95 9.71 -3.27
N GLY A 366 5.37 10.83 -2.85
CA GLY A 366 5.71 11.51 -1.60
C GLY A 366 5.51 10.62 -0.37
N GLN A 367 4.40 9.87 -0.32
CA GLN A 367 4.13 8.91 0.76
C GLN A 367 5.16 7.77 0.79
N ARG A 368 5.44 7.14 -0.36
CA ARG A 368 6.38 6.02 -0.45
C ARG A 368 7.82 6.43 -0.21
N SER A 369 8.20 7.64 -0.63
CA SER A 369 9.49 8.24 -0.30
C SER A 369 9.70 8.33 1.22
N ARG A 370 8.67 8.78 1.98
CA ARG A 370 8.77 8.84 3.45
C ARG A 370 8.94 7.46 4.08
N TRP A 371 8.21 6.46 3.58
CA TRP A 371 8.35 5.08 4.10
C TRP A 371 9.74 4.50 3.81
N ALA A 372 10.26 4.68 2.59
CA ALA A 372 11.61 4.28 2.22
C ALA A 372 12.65 4.95 3.13
N GLN A 373 12.55 6.27 3.31
CA GLN A 373 13.48 7.03 4.14
C GLN A 373 13.43 6.60 5.61
N GLY A 374 12.25 6.43 6.20
CA GLY A 374 12.11 6.00 7.59
C GLY A 374 12.61 4.59 7.85
N MET A 375 12.38 3.65 6.92
CA MET A 375 12.91 2.30 7.01
C MET A 375 14.44 2.27 6.92
N MET A 376 15.03 3.14 6.09
CA MET A 376 16.49 3.32 6.03
C MET A 376 17.05 4.00 7.29
N GLN A 377 16.33 4.94 7.89
CA GLN A 377 16.69 5.52 9.20
C GLN A 377 16.69 4.44 10.28
N ILE A 378 15.65 3.61 10.38
CA ILE A 378 15.62 2.51 11.36
C ILE A 378 16.77 1.53 11.11
N MET A 379 17.04 1.17 9.85
CA MET A 379 18.17 0.32 9.51
C MET A 379 19.50 0.94 9.97
N ARG A 380 19.68 2.25 9.81
CA ARG A 380 20.91 2.96 10.20
C ARG A 380 21.06 3.15 11.72
N TYR A 381 19.99 3.51 12.41
CA TYR A 381 20.01 3.86 13.84
C TYR A 381 19.83 2.66 14.76
N ARG A 382 19.00 1.69 14.38
CA ARG A 382 18.66 0.53 15.21
C ARG A 382 19.30 -0.77 14.75
N PHE A 383 19.66 -0.86 13.47
CA PHE A 383 20.26 -2.00 12.79
C PHE A 383 19.77 -3.37 13.32
N PRO A 384 18.57 -3.83 12.90
CA PRO A 384 17.89 -4.95 13.53
C PRO A 384 18.70 -6.24 13.65
N LEU A 385 19.59 -6.52 12.68
CA LEU A 385 20.38 -7.75 12.63
C LEU A 385 21.25 -7.96 13.89
N PHE A 386 21.71 -6.88 14.53
CA PHE A 386 22.52 -6.95 15.75
C PHE A 386 21.81 -6.39 16.99
N LYS A 387 20.53 -6.02 16.88
CA LYS A 387 19.76 -5.53 18.03
C LYS A 387 19.57 -6.63 19.07
N ARG A 388 20.04 -6.37 20.29
CA ARG A 388 19.89 -7.26 21.45
C ARG A 388 18.41 -7.43 21.79
N GLY A 389 18.05 -8.58 22.35
CA GLY A 389 16.68 -8.91 22.75
C GLY A 389 15.75 -9.40 21.63
N LEU A 390 16.08 -9.14 20.35
CA LEU A 390 15.38 -9.77 19.23
C LEU A 390 15.89 -11.20 18.97
N SER A 391 14.96 -12.13 18.77
CA SER A 391 15.26 -13.47 18.26
C SER A 391 15.70 -13.43 16.79
N LEU A 392 16.47 -14.43 16.34
CA LEU A 392 16.93 -14.49 14.94
C LEU A 392 15.77 -14.40 13.91
N PRO A 393 14.63 -15.11 14.08
CA PRO A 393 13.48 -14.96 13.20
C PRO A 393 12.95 -13.52 13.12
N GLN A 394 12.84 -12.82 14.26
CA GLN A 394 12.39 -11.43 14.29
C GLN A 394 13.37 -10.51 13.56
N ARG A 395 14.68 -10.73 13.72
CA ARG A 395 15.71 -9.98 13.00
C ARG A 395 15.54 -10.13 11.49
N LEU A 396 15.30 -11.35 11.01
CA LEU A 396 15.05 -11.62 9.58
C LEU A 396 13.74 -10.99 9.09
N CYS A 397 12.68 -10.98 9.92
CA CYS A 397 11.41 -10.32 9.61
C CYS A 397 11.57 -8.80 9.40
N TYR A 398 12.24 -8.13 10.34
CA TYR A 398 12.54 -6.70 10.23
C TYR A 398 13.50 -6.41 9.08
N LEU A 399 14.51 -7.25 8.88
CA LEU A 399 15.45 -7.12 7.77
C LEU A 399 14.73 -7.25 6.42
N SER A 400 13.82 -8.22 6.27
CA SER A 400 12.98 -8.38 5.08
C SER A 400 12.18 -7.11 4.77
N SER A 401 11.55 -6.53 5.79
CA SER A 401 10.72 -5.34 5.64
C SER A 401 11.54 -4.08 5.31
N MET A 402 12.75 -3.96 5.86
CA MET A 402 13.63 -2.80 5.61
C MET A 402 14.39 -2.92 4.30
N LEU A 403 14.99 -4.08 4.02
CA LEU A 403 15.78 -4.28 2.80
C LEU A 403 14.93 -4.17 1.55
N PHE A 404 13.63 -4.51 1.59
CA PHE A 404 12.71 -4.30 0.48
C PHE A 404 12.81 -2.89 -0.13
N TRP A 405 12.98 -1.86 0.70
CA TRP A 405 13.04 -0.47 0.24
C TRP A 405 14.31 -0.13 -0.57
N LEU A 406 15.26 -1.05 -0.72
CA LEU A 406 16.42 -0.91 -1.60
C LEU A 406 16.15 -1.35 -3.05
N PHE A 407 14.92 -1.77 -3.40
CA PHE A 407 14.55 -2.10 -4.79
C PHE A 407 14.90 -1.01 -5.83
N PRO A 408 14.94 0.31 -5.54
CA PRO A 408 15.30 1.29 -6.55
C PRO A 408 16.70 1.08 -7.13
N PHE A 409 17.64 0.56 -6.32
CA PHE A 409 18.98 0.21 -6.79
C PHE A 409 18.92 -0.87 -7.88
N THR A 410 18.18 -1.96 -7.64
CA THR A 410 18.12 -3.08 -8.58
C THR A 410 17.36 -2.73 -9.85
N ARG A 411 16.28 -1.96 -9.73
CA ARG A 411 15.52 -1.48 -10.89
C ARG A 411 16.33 -0.56 -11.78
N LEU A 412 17.14 0.34 -11.22
CA LEU A 412 18.07 1.14 -12.01
C LEU A 412 19.12 0.29 -12.71
N CYS A 413 19.72 -0.68 -12.02
CA CYS A 413 20.67 -1.60 -12.65
C CYS A 413 20.03 -2.33 -13.83
N PHE A 414 18.86 -2.96 -13.65
CA PHE A 414 18.18 -3.70 -14.72
C PHE A 414 17.72 -2.82 -15.88
N LEU A 415 17.43 -1.54 -15.63
CA LEU A 415 17.11 -0.57 -16.66
C LEU A 415 18.34 -0.20 -17.51
N ILE A 416 19.47 0.04 -16.85
CA ILE A 416 20.69 0.58 -17.48
C ILE A 416 21.53 -0.52 -18.14
N CYS A 417 21.60 -1.72 -17.55
CA CYS A 417 22.51 -2.77 -17.99
C CYS A 417 22.38 -3.15 -19.48
N PRO A 418 21.18 -3.34 -20.06
CA PRO A 418 21.07 -3.60 -21.50
C PRO A 418 21.62 -2.47 -22.37
N LEU A 419 21.46 -1.21 -21.92
CA LEU A 419 21.93 -0.03 -22.65
C LEU A 419 23.46 0.09 -22.65
N CYS A 420 24.14 -0.44 -21.62
CA CYS A 420 25.60 -0.50 -21.57
C CYS A 420 26.18 -1.25 -22.77
N TYR A 421 25.63 -2.42 -23.09
CA TYR A 421 26.02 -3.18 -24.27
C TYR A 421 25.53 -2.52 -25.55
N LEU A 422 24.25 -2.13 -25.62
CA LEU A 422 23.63 -1.63 -26.85
C LEU A 422 24.23 -0.31 -27.34
N PHE A 423 24.66 0.59 -26.46
CA PHE A 423 25.27 1.87 -26.87
C PHE A 423 26.79 1.87 -26.82
N PHE A 424 27.40 1.15 -25.87
CA PHE A 424 28.84 1.27 -25.61
C PHE A 424 29.61 -0.02 -25.83
N SER A 425 28.96 -1.11 -26.27
CA SER A 425 29.58 -2.43 -26.47
C SER A 425 30.24 -3.00 -25.20
N LEU A 426 29.80 -2.58 -24.01
CA LEU A 426 30.37 -3.06 -22.75
C LEU A 426 29.97 -4.52 -22.50
N GLU A 427 30.96 -5.35 -22.23
CA GLU A 427 30.81 -6.80 -22.02
C GLU A 427 30.61 -7.10 -20.53
N ILE A 428 29.45 -6.69 -20.02
CA ILE A 428 29.09 -6.81 -18.59
C ILE A 428 28.77 -8.26 -18.15
N PHE A 429 28.74 -9.19 -19.10
CA PHE A 429 28.38 -10.58 -18.90
C PHE A 429 29.22 -11.48 -19.83
N THR A 430 30.12 -12.29 -19.27
CA THR A 430 31.01 -13.16 -20.05
C THR A 430 30.39 -14.54 -20.28
N ALA A 431 29.39 -14.63 -21.16
CA ALA A 431 28.79 -15.91 -21.57
C ALA A 431 28.29 -15.84 -23.01
N SER A 432 28.16 -16.99 -23.67
CA SER A 432 27.47 -17.05 -24.96
C SER A 432 25.98 -16.68 -24.81
N GLY A 433 25.35 -16.18 -25.87
CA GLY A 433 23.92 -15.85 -25.84
C GLY A 433 23.04 -17.06 -25.49
N GLY A 434 23.43 -18.25 -25.97
CA GLY A 434 22.75 -19.51 -25.67
C GLY A 434 22.85 -19.94 -24.20
N GLU A 435 24.04 -19.85 -23.60
CA GLU A 435 24.22 -20.15 -22.18
C GLU A 435 23.47 -19.16 -21.30
N PHE A 436 23.60 -17.87 -21.61
CA PHE A 436 22.85 -16.84 -20.90
C PHE A 436 21.35 -17.12 -20.94
N LEU A 437 20.81 -17.37 -22.14
CA LEU A 437 19.38 -17.60 -22.31
C LEU A 437 18.92 -18.83 -21.53
N ALA A 438 19.65 -19.93 -21.59
CA ALA A 438 19.30 -21.17 -20.91
C ALA A 438 19.25 -21.02 -19.38
N TYR A 439 20.31 -20.49 -18.78
CA TYR A 439 20.40 -20.33 -17.32
C TYR A 439 19.40 -19.29 -16.82
N THR A 440 19.31 -18.15 -17.51
CA THR A 440 18.46 -17.03 -17.09
C THR A 440 16.99 -17.35 -17.27
N SER A 441 16.57 -17.94 -18.40
CA SER A 441 15.16 -18.29 -18.62
C SER A 441 14.68 -19.38 -17.66
N THR A 442 15.52 -20.39 -17.37
CA THR A 442 15.22 -21.43 -16.39
C THR A 442 15.07 -20.84 -14.99
N TYR A 443 16.01 -19.96 -14.59
CA TYR A 443 15.93 -19.20 -13.34
C TYR A 443 14.65 -18.36 -13.26
N MET A 444 14.35 -17.55 -14.29
CA MET A 444 13.18 -16.68 -14.30
C MET A 444 11.90 -17.48 -14.21
N MET A 445 11.76 -18.56 -14.98
CA MET A 445 10.55 -19.39 -14.99
C MET A 445 10.29 -20.01 -13.61
N VAL A 446 11.32 -20.55 -12.97
CA VAL A 446 11.24 -21.07 -11.61
C VAL A 446 10.91 -19.96 -10.60
N ASN A 447 11.56 -18.80 -10.71
CA ASN A 447 11.31 -17.66 -9.82
C ASN A 447 9.86 -17.16 -9.95
N PHE A 448 9.33 -17.02 -11.17
CA PHE A 448 7.93 -16.68 -11.41
C PHE A 448 6.98 -17.73 -10.83
N MET A 449 7.30 -19.02 -10.98
CA MET A 449 6.54 -20.10 -10.35
C MET A 449 6.52 -19.95 -8.82
N MET A 450 7.69 -19.75 -8.19
CA MET A 450 7.79 -19.55 -6.74
C MET A 450 7.00 -18.33 -6.28
N GLN A 451 7.17 -17.17 -6.94
CA GLN A 451 6.41 -15.96 -6.61
C GLN A 451 4.91 -16.18 -6.74
N ASN A 452 4.45 -16.88 -7.77
CA ASN A 452 3.04 -17.15 -7.97
C ASN A 452 2.49 -18.18 -6.95
N TYR A 453 3.30 -19.13 -6.48
CA TYR A 453 2.96 -19.98 -5.32
C TYR A 453 2.81 -19.19 -4.02
N LEU A 454 3.65 -18.17 -3.81
CA LEU A 454 3.64 -17.36 -2.58
C LEU A 454 2.56 -16.28 -2.60
N TYR A 455 2.38 -15.62 -3.75
CA TYR A 455 1.66 -14.35 -3.88
C TYR A 455 0.58 -14.35 -4.96
N GLY A 456 0.38 -15.42 -5.73
CA GLY A 456 -0.44 -15.39 -6.95
C GLY A 456 -1.87 -14.86 -6.79
N ARG A 457 -2.44 -15.00 -5.58
CA ARG A 457 -3.76 -14.43 -5.25
C ARG A 457 -3.74 -12.94 -4.91
N TYR A 458 -2.61 -12.41 -4.46
CA TYR A 458 -2.47 -11.04 -3.93
C TYR A 458 -1.62 -10.13 -4.82
N ARG A 459 -0.91 -10.69 -5.80
CA ARG A 459 -0.08 -9.93 -6.74
C ARG A 459 0.04 -10.66 -8.06
N TRP A 460 -0.42 -10.01 -9.13
CA TRP A 460 -0.33 -10.56 -10.48
C TRP A 460 1.08 -10.38 -11.07
N PRO A 461 1.47 -11.21 -12.06
CA PRO A 461 2.77 -11.10 -12.73
C PRO A 461 3.03 -9.68 -13.26
N TRP A 462 4.29 -9.22 -13.19
CA TRP A 462 4.79 -7.92 -13.68
C TRP A 462 4.25 -6.66 -12.98
N ILE A 463 3.21 -6.78 -12.16
CA ILE A 463 2.66 -5.63 -11.43
C ILE A 463 3.65 -5.12 -10.38
N SER A 464 4.37 -6.00 -9.69
CA SER A 464 5.45 -5.57 -8.78
C SER A 464 6.53 -4.79 -9.50
N ASP A 465 6.97 -5.28 -10.67
CA ASP A 465 7.96 -4.60 -11.51
C ASP A 465 7.49 -3.21 -11.94
N LEU A 466 6.20 -3.07 -12.29
CA LEU A 466 5.63 -1.77 -12.63
C LEU A 466 5.57 -0.81 -11.41
N TYR A 467 5.07 -1.28 -10.26
CA TYR A 467 5.02 -0.46 -9.03
C TYR A 467 6.41 -0.01 -8.59
N GLU A 468 7.39 -0.91 -8.65
CA GLU A 468 8.77 -0.59 -8.29
C GLU A 468 9.39 0.37 -9.33
N PHE A 469 9.15 0.16 -10.63
CA PHE A 469 9.66 1.02 -11.69
C PHE A 469 9.19 2.47 -11.54
N ILE A 470 7.88 2.72 -11.35
CA ILE A 470 7.34 4.08 -11.21
C ILE A 470 7.82 4.81 -9.95
N GLN A 471 8.27 4.06 -8.94
CA GLN A 471 8.79 4.64 -7.69
C GLN A 471 10.30 4.89 -7.76
N THR A 472 11.02 4.10 -8.55
CA THR A 472 12.49 4.01 -8.53
C THR A 472 13.19 5.36 -8.72
N ILE A 473 12.78 6.15 -9.70
CA ILE A 473 13.44 7.42 -10.05
C ILE A 473 13.41 8.43 -8.90
N TYR A 474 12.37 8.40 -8.08
CA TYR A 474 12.19 9.33 -6.96
C TYR A 474 12.67 8.77 -5.62
N LEU A 475 12.50 7.47 -5.39
CA LEU A 475 12.93 6.85 -4.14
C LEU A 475 14.45 6.66 -4.07
N PHE A 476 15.13 6.43 -5.19
CA PHE A 476 16.59 6.27 -5.18
C PHE A 476 17.34 7.47 -4.58
N PRO A 477 17.14 8.72 -5.05
CA PRO A 477 17.78 9.88 -4.41
C PRO A 477 17.31 10.10 -2.96
N ALA A 478 16.06 9.75 -2.62
CA ALA A 478 15.56 9.82 -1.25
C ALA A 478 16.33 8.86 -0.32
N ILE A 479 16.60 7.63 -0.76
CA ILE A 479 17.40 6.64 -0.01
C ILE A 479 18.85 7.12 0.13
N LEU A 480 19.47 7.59 -0.96
CA LEU A 480 20.83 8.14 -0.92
C LEU A 480 20.94 9.32 0.06
N SER A 481 19.91 10.16 0.15
CA SER A 481 19.89 11.27 1.11
C SER A 481 19.99 10.81 2.57
N VAL A 482 19.33 9.70 2.92
CA VAL A 482 19.36 9.10 4.28
C VAL A 482 20.71 8.43 4.52
N ILE A 483 21.25 7.73 3.53
CA ILE A 483 22.57 7.09 3.64
C ILE A 483 23.65 8.15 3.87
N ALA A 484 23.60 9.27 3.14
CA ALA A 484 24.54 10.37 3.29
C ALA A 484 24.34 11.14 4.60
N ASN A 485 23.09 11.40 5.00
CA ASN A 485 22.78 12.05 6.25
C ASN A 485 21.39 11.60 6.79
N PRO A 486 21.36 10.70 7.78
CA PRO A 486 20.12 10.10 8.24
C PRO A 486 19.21 11.05 9.02
N SER A 487 19.71 12.19 9.52
CA SER A 487 18.91 13.16 10.27
C SER A 487 18.34 14.30 9.42
N LYS A 488 18.78 14.45 8.16
CA LYS A 488 18.30 15.50 7.24
C LYS A 488 16.85 15.33 6.76
N PRO A 489 16.37 14.11 6.45
CA PRO A 489 14.98 13.94 6.00
C PRO A 489 14.02 14.35 7.11
N THR A 490 13.28 15.43 6.88
CA THR A 490 12.24 15.91 7.79
C THR A 490 10.86 15.51 7.29
N PHE A 491 9.96 15.25 8.23
CA PHE A 491 8.57 14.96 7.92
C PHE A 491 7.89 16.22 7.36
N LYS A 492 7.59 16.23 6.06
CA LYS A 492 6.68 17.20 5.45
C LYS A 492 5.33 16.53 5.23
N VAL A 493 4.28 17.14 5.77
CA VAL A 493 2.91 16.62 5.67
C VAL A 493 2.54 16.54 4.19
N THR A 494 2.08 15.37 3.77
CA THR A 494 1.63 15.14 2.39
C THR A 494 0.32 15.90 2.19
N ALA A 495 0.17 16.61 1.07
CA ALA A 495 -1.10 17.25 0.74
C ALA A 495 -2.16 16.16 0.55
N LYS A 496 -3.21 16.18 1.37
CA LYS A 496 -4.31 15.19 1.32
C LYS A 496 -5.50 15.65 0.46
N ASN A 497 -5.44 16.84 -0.12
CA ASN A 497 -6.55 17.49 -0.84
C ASN A 497 -6.16 17.99 -2.24
N GLU A 498 -5.51 17.15 -3.06
CA GLU A 498 -5.28 17.46 -4.47
C GLU A 498 -6.38 16.82 -5.33
N SER A 499 -7.41 17.59 -5.70
CA SER A 499 -8.46 17.08 -6.58
C SER A 499 -8.02 17.09 -8.04
N LEU A 500 -8.09 15.94 -8.70
CA LEU A 500 -7.87 15.83 -10.15
C LEU A 500 -9.16 16.10 -10.91
N ALA A 501 -9.55 17.37 -11.06
CA ALA A 501 -10.77 17.71 -11.79
C ALA A 501 -10.72 17.31 -13.28
N GLN A 502 -9.52 17.30 -13.87
CA GLN A 502 -9.27 17.04 -15.28
C GLN A 502 -8.13 16.04 -15.47
N SER A 503 -8.13 15.33 -16.60
CA SER A 503 -7.02 14.44 -16.95
C SER A 503 -5.79 15.25 -17.35
N ARG A 504 -4.62 14.85 -16.86
CA ARG A 504 -3.34 15.54 -17.08
C ARG A 504 -2.18 14.56 -17.01
N VAL A 505 -1.02 14.95 -17.52
CA VAL A 505 0.24 14.28 -17.16
C VAL A 505 0.68 14.83 -15.80
N SER A 506 1.07 13.95 -14.88
CA SER A 506 1.63 14.41 -13.61
C SER A 506 2.90 15.24 -13.83
N GLU A 507 3.11 16.22 -12.97
CA GLU A 507 4.34 16.99 -12.80
C GLU A 507 5.58 16.10 -12.62
N LEU A 508 5.40 14.88 -12.10
CA LEU A 508 6.45 13.86 -11.96
C LEU A 508 6.52 12.89 -13.15
N GLY A 509 5.83 13.19 -14.26
CA GLY A 509 5.73 12.30 -15.42
C GLY A 509 6.93 12.37 -16.38
N ALA A 510 7.60 13.53 -16.49
CA ALA A 510 8.60 13.79 -17.53
C ALA A 510 9.74 12.76 -17.60
N PRO A 511 10.36 12.31 -16.47
CA PRO A 511 11.43 11.32 -16.53
C PRO A 511 11.04 10.00 -17.21
N PHE A 512 9.78 9.56 -17.09
CA PHE A 512 9.33 8.31 -17.69
C PHE A 512 9.22 8.37 -19.20
N PHE A 513 8.84 9.52 -19.76
CA PHE A 513 8.86 9.74 -21.21
C PHE A 513 10.29 9.76 -21.76
N ILE A 514 11.23 10.36 -21.03
CA ILE A 514 12.66 10.36 -21.39
C ILE A 514 13.21 8.93 -21.38
N ILE A 515 12.96 8.17 -20.31
CA ILE A 515 13.38 6.77 -20.21
C ILE A 515 12.76 5.93 -21.33
N PHE A 516 11.47 6.11 -21.61
CA PHE A 516 10.82 5.41 -22.72
C PHE A 516 11.49 5.73 -24.06
N GLY A 517 11.77 7.01 -24.35
CA GLY A 517 12.51 7.41 -25.56
C GLY A 517 13.90 6.80 -25.65
N LEU A 518 14.64 6.75 -24.54
CA LEU A 518 15.96 6.12 -24.47
C LEU A 518 15.90 4.61 -24.76
N LEU A 519 14.88 3.92 -24.24
CA LEU A 519 14.67 2.49 -24.50
C LEU A 519 14.26 2.22 -25.96
N VAL A 520 13.52 3.13 -26.59
CA VAL A 520 13.25 3.08 -28.05
C VAL A 520 14.56 3.21 -28.83
N LEU A 521 15.44 4.14 -28.45
CA LEU A 521 16.77 4.24 -29.06
C LEU A 521 17.60 2.97 -28.85
N GLY A 522 17.48 2.32 -27.68
CA GLY A 522 18.09 1.01 -27.45
C GLY A 522 17.57 -0.08 -28.39
N LEU A 523 16.27 -0.07 -28.71
CA LEU A 523 15.69 -1.01 -29.67
C LEU A 523 16.19 -0.75 -31.10
N VAL A 524 16.34 0.53 -31.48
CA VAL A 524 16.98 0.90 -32.75
C VAL A 524 18.43 0.45 -32.78
N ALA A 525 19.20 0.70 -31.71
CA ALA A 525 20.58 0.24 -31.59
C ALA A 525 20.69 -1.29 -31.69
N THR A 526 19.73 -2.04 -31.15
CA THR A 526 19.64 -3.49 -31.33
C THR A 526 19.57 -3.86 -32.81
N ALA A 527 18.65 -3.23 -33.58
CA ALA A 527 18.50 -3.51 -35.01
C ALA A 527 19.75 -3.13 -35.81
N VAL A 528 20.34 -1.98 -35.51
CA VAL A 528 21.59 -1.51 -36.15
C VAL A 528 22.74 -2.48 -35.89
N ARG A 529 22.89 -2.98 -34.65
CA ARG A 529 23.93 -3.95 -34.30
C ARG A 529 23.72 -5.31 -34.95
N LEU A 530 22.50 -5.81 -35.03
CA LEU A 530 22.22 -7.06 -35.73
C LEU A 530 22.61 -6.99 -37.22
N TRP A 531 22.46 -5.82 -37.82
CA TRP A 531 22.86 -5.57 -39.20
C TRP A 531 24.38 -5.38 -39.35
N ALA A 532 25.01 -4.61 -38.47
CA ALA A 532 26.43 -4.26 -38.54
C ALA A 532 27.38 -5.37 -38.01
N GLU A 533 26.95 -6.12 -37.00
CA GLU A 533 27.72 -7.16 -36.29
C GLU A 533 26.97 -8.52 -36.24
N PRO A 534 26.64 -9.16 -37.39
CA PRO A 534 25.87 -10.41 -37.38
C PRO A 534 26.51 -11.56 -36.58
N TYR A 535 27.83 -11.53 -36.40
CA TYR A 535 28.58 -12.53 -35.63
C TYR A 535 28.36 -12.41 -34.11
N LYS A 536 27.82 -11.29 -33.60
CA LYS A 536 27.41 -11.10 -32.19
C LYS A 536 25.88 -11.16 -32.02
N ALA A 537 25.17 -11.71 -33.00
CA ALA A 537 23.71 -11.65 -33.04
C ALA A 537 23.05 -12.34 -31.84
N ASP A 538 23.61 -13.43 -31.34
CA ASP A 538 23.08 -14.16 -30.19
C ASP A 538 23.03 -13.29 -28.91
N VAL A 539 24.13 -12.62 -28.57
CA VAL A 539 24.21 -11.71 -27.41
C VAL A 539 23.36 -10.46 -27.64
N THR A 540 23.37 -9.92 -28.87
CA THR A 540 22.58 -8.73 -29.23
C THR A 540 21.07 -8.99 -29.11
N LEU A 541 20.59 -10.15 -29.57
CA LEU A 541 19.17 -10.52 -29.49
C LEU A 541 18.70 -10.66 -28.05
N VAL A 542 19.49 -11.33 -27.21
CA VAL A 542 19.18 -11.51 -25.79
C VAL A 542 19.12 -10.16 -25.07
N THR A 543 20.11 -9.29 -25.31
CA THR A 543 20.14 -7.96 -24.71
C THR A 543 18.99 -7.08 -25.20
N GLY A 544 18.71 -7.13 -26.50
CA GLY A 544 17.57 -6.46 -27.13
C GLY A 544 16.23 -6.93 -26.57
N ALA A 545 16.08 -8.22 -26.25
CA ALA A 545 14.87 -8.76 -25.62
C ALA A 545 14.66 -8.21 -24.21
N TRP A 546 15.73 -8.05 -23.42
CA TRP A 546 15.66 -7.38 -22.11
C TRP A 546 15.31 -5.89 -22.24
N ASN A 547 15.92 -5.20 -23.20
CA ASN A 547 15.56 -3.81 -23.50
C ASN A 547 14.09 -3.68 -23.93
N LEU A 548 13.58 -4.64 -24.72
CA LEU A 548 12.17 -4.69 -25.11
C LEU A 548 11.26 -4.91 -23.89
N LEU A 549 11.63 -5.79 -22.97
CA LEU A 549 10.87 -5.98 -21.73
C LEU A 549 10.83 -4.69 -20.89
N ASN A 550 11.97 -4.02 -20.74
CA ASN A 550 12.05 -2.71 -20.07
C ASN A 550 11.16 -1.68 -20.79
N LEU A 551 11.16 -1.68 -22.13
CA LEU A 551 10.33 -0.78 -22.94
C LEU A 551 8.83 -1.03 -22.72
N ILE A 552 8.40 -2.28 -22.59
CA ILE A 552 7.01 -2.64 -22.29
C ILE A 552 6.60 -2.12 -20.90
N ILE A 553 7.42 -2.31 -19.88
CA ILE A 553 7.15 -1.83 -18.52
C ILE A 553 7.11 -0.29 -18.50
N ALA A 554 8.11 0.36 -19.12
CA ALA A 554 8.17 1.82 -19.24
C ALA A 554 6.96 2.39 -20.00
N GLY A 555 6.52 1.71 -21.06
CA GLY A 555 5.33 2.07 -21.82
C GLY A 555 4.05 2.00 -20.99
N CYS A 556 3.91 0.97 -20.16
CA CYS A 556 2.80 0.88 -19.19
C CYS A 556 2.86 2.02 -18.16
N ALA A 557 4.07 2.36 -17.68
CA ALA A 557 4.30 3.46 -16.75
C ALA A 557 3.88 4.83 -17.32
N LEU A 558 3.98 5.05 -18.64
CA LEU A 558 3.45 6.27 -19.27
C LEU A 558 1.94 6.42 -19.03
N GLY A 559 1.20 5.31 -19.07
CA GLY A 559 -0.21 5.29 -18.68
C GLY A 559 -0.41 5.62 -17.21
N VAL A 560 0.45 5.10 -16.32
CA VAL A 560 0.36 5.39 -14.88
C VAL A 560 0.55 6.89 -14.59
N VAL A 561 1.54 7.54 -15.21
CA VAL A 561 1.78 8.99 -14.99
C VAL A 561 0.82 9.91 -15.75
N SER A 562 0.04 9.34 -16.68
CA SER A 562 -1.06 10.03 -17.37
C SER A 562 -2.35 9.88 -16.56
N GLU A 563 -2.58 10.82 -15.65
CA GLU A 563 -3.64 10.77 -14.66
C GLU A 563 -5.03 10.97 -15.25
N ARG A 564 -5.99 10.14 -14.81
CA ARG A 564 -7.40 10.27 -15.18
C ARG A 564 -8.10 11.27 -14.26
N GLY A 565 -8.71 12.29 -14.85
CA GLY A 565 -9.53 13.25 -14.13
C GLY A 565 -10.77 12.60 -13.52
N THR A 566 -11.06 12.95 -12.27
CA THR A 566 -12.25 12.57 -11.52
C THR A 566 -12.87 13.81 -10.88
N ARG A 567 -14.09 14.15 -11.31
CA ARG A 567 -14.86 15.29 -10.75
C ARG A 567 -15.52 15.00 -9.40
N ARG A 568 -15.25 13.83 -8.81
CA ARG A 568 -15.83 13.41 -7.53
C ARG A 568 -14.86 13.78 -6.42
N GLN A 569 -15.37 14.44 -5.38
CA GLN A 569 -14.61 14.76 -4.17
C GLN A 569 -14.58 13.59 -3.18
N SER A 570 -15.62 12.74 -3.19
CA SER A 570 -15.73 11.58 -2.31
C SER A 570 -15.81 10.27 -3.07
N HIS A 571 -15.16 9.23 -2.52
CA HIS A 571 -15.15 7.88 -3.09
C HIS A 571 -16.41 7.11 -2.68
N ARG A 572 -17.00 6.39 -3.65
CA ARG A 572 -18.26 5.66 -3.47
C ARG A 572 -18.01 4.17 -3.29
N VAL A 573 -18.64 3.58 -2.28
CA VAL A 573 -18.64 2.15 -1.99
C VAL A 573 -19.99 1.58 -2.38
N ARG A 574 -20.00 0.40 -3.00
CA ARG A 574 -21.26 -0.31 -3.29
C ARG A 574 -21.85 -0.85 -2.00
N VAL A 575 -23.06 -0.43 -1.70
CA VAL A 575 -23.84 -0.86 -0.54
C VAL A 575 -25.19 -1.27 -1.07
N GLN A 576 -25.70 -2.45 -0.69
CA GLN A 576 -27.05 -2.90 -1.05
C GLN A 576 -27.92 -2.92 0.21
N ARG A 577 -28.59 -1.80 0.48
CA ARG A 577 -29.47 -1.64 1.66
C ARG A 577 -30.83 -1.15 1.22
N GLN A 578 -31.88 -1.71 1.81
CA GLN A 578 -33.24 -1.21 1.64
C GLN A 578 -33.35 0.18 2.27
N CYS A 579 -34.10 1.06 1.62
CA CYS A 579 -34.32 2.42 2.08
C CYS A 579 -35.69 2.93 1.65
N ARG A 580 -36.18 3.95 2.35
CA ARG A 580 -37.35 4.73 1.96
C ARG A 580 -36.89 6.14 1.60
N PHE A 581 -37.29 6.62 0.44
CA PHE A 581 -37.07 7.99 0.02
C PHE A 581 -38.37 8.77 0.18
N ILE A 582 -38.33 9.82 1.01
CA ILE A 582 -39.49 10.63 1.39
C ILE A 582 -39.36 12.00 0.72
N MET A 583 -40.44 12.45 0.07
CA MET A 583 -40.51 13.76 -0.58
C MET A 583 -41.87 14.39 -0.29
N GLY A 584 -41.91 15.35 0.64
CA GLY A 584 -43.17 15.83 1.22
C GLY A 584 -43.89 14.68 1.94
N ASP A 585 -45.19 14.50 1.65
CA ASP A 585 -46.01 13.44 2.28
C ASP A 585 -45.89 12.07 1.61
N LYS A 586 -45.04 11.93 0.59
CA LYS A 586 -44.98 10.72 -0.22
C LYS A 586 -43.70 9.95 0.05
N VAL A 587 -43.85 8.64 0.25
CA VAL A 587 -42.77 7.70 0.57
C VAL A 587 -42.63 6.69 -0.55
N VAL A 588 -41.39 6.46 -1.00
CA VAL A 588 -41.08 5.47 -2.04
C VAL A 588 -40.01 4.52 -1.53
N ASP A 589 -40.31 3.23 -1.57
CA ASP A 589 -39.33 2.20 -1.27
C ASP A 589 -38.30 2.07 -2.40
N GLY A 590 -37.06 1.83 -2.00
CA GLY A 590 -35.95 1.69 -2.91
C GLY A 590 -34.76 0.98 -2.30
N LEU A 591 -33.71 0.87 -3.11
CA LEU A 591 -32.45 0.24 -2.74
C LEU A 591 -31.32 1.25 -2.91
N ILE A 592 -30.55 1.48 -1.85
CA ILE A 592 -29.26 2.15 -1.94
C ILE A 592 -28.34 1.23 -2.76
N GLN A 593 -27.69 1.74 -3.81
CA GLN A 593 -26.76 0.98 -4.66
C GLN A 593 -25.29 1.26 -4.34
N ASP A 594 -25.00 2.51 -4.09
CA ASP A 594 -23.68 2.98 -3.70
C ASP A 594 -23.80 4.24 -2.83
N VAL A 595 -22.80 4.45 -1.98
CA VAL A 595 -22.76 5.55 -1.03
C VAL A 595 -21.34 6.05 -0.86
N SER A 596 -21.21 7.35 -0.63
CA SER A 596 -19.98 8.03 -0.22
C SER A 596 -20.32 8.98 0.92
N VAL A 597 -19.31 9.53 1.58
CA VAL A 597 -19.52 10.57 2.61
C VAL A 597 -20.29 11.80 2.11
N GLY A 598 -20.25 12.10 0.80
CA GLY A 598 -20.95 13.25 0.19
C GLY A 598 -22.32 12.94 -0.42
N GLY A 599 -22.74 11.68 -0.52
CA GLY A 599 -24.03 11.33 -1.13
C GLY A 599 -24.17 9.87 -1.54
N ALA A 600 -25.37 9.49 -1.98
CA ALA A 600 -25.74 8.12 -2.35
C ALA A 600 -26.38 8.02 -3.74
N SER A 601 -26.40 6.81 -4.28
CA SER A 601 -27.19 6.42 -5.45
C SER A 601 -28.33 5.52 -4.98
N LEU A 602 -29.57 5.86 -5.32
CA LEU A 602 -30.77 5.14 -4.92
C LEU A 602 -31.48 4.64 -6.18
N ARG A 603 -31.89 3.37 -6.18
CA ARG A 603 -32.81 2.81 -7.16
C ARG A 603 -34.20 2.72 -6.56
N LEU A 604 -35.12 3.49 -7.11
CA LEU A 604 -36.52 3.56 -6.70
C LEU A 604 -37.41 2.74 -7.65
N SER A 605 -38.53 2.25 -7.14
CA SER A 605 -39.53 1.50 -7.93
C SER A 605 -40.16 2.37 -9.04
N GLN A 606 -40.64 1.75 -10.12
CA GLN A 606 -41.17 2.47 -11.31
C GLN A 606 -42.42 3.32 -11.03
N SER A 607 -43.15 3.06 -9.95
CA SER A 607 -44.30 3.85 -9.50
C SER A 607 -43.91 5.19 -8.86
N ALA A 608 -42.71 5.70 -9.12
CA ALA A 608 -42.13 6.83 -8.42
C ALA A 608 -42.86 8.17 -8.63
N LEU A 609 -42.80 8.94 -7.54
CA LEU A 609 -43.28 10.30 -7.30
C LEU A 609 -43.48 11.22 -8.54
N PRO A 610 -44.70 11.73 -8.77
CA PRO A 610 -44.91 12.93 -9.58
C PRO A 610 -44.09 14.10 -9.00
N GLY A 611 -43.20 14.70 -9.78
CA GLY A 611 -42.40 15.87 -9.39
C GLY A 611 -40.93 15.61 -9.07
N LEU A 612 -40.45 14.36 -9.17
CA LEU A 612 -39.02 14.04 -9.03
C LEU A 612 -38.21 14.71 -10.15
N LYS A 613 -37.43 15.73 -9.80
CA LYS A 613 -36.60 16.52 -10.72
C LYS A 613 -35.22 16.78 -10.12
N LYS A 614 -34.26 17.17 -10.96
CA LYS A 614 -32.96 17.66 -10.49
C LYS A 614 -33.19 18.87 -9.58
N GLY A 615 -32.55 18.86 -8.41
CA GLY A 615 -32.71 19.87 -7.36
C GLY A 615 -33.88 19.59 -6.40
N ALA A 616 -34.63 18.50 -6.56
CA ALA A 616 -35.64 18.13 -5.59
C ALA A 616 -34.98 17.78 -4.25
N LEU A 617 -35.58 18.26 -3.15
CA LEU A 617 -35.21 17.92 -1.79
C LEU A 617 -36.04 16.72 -1.33
N GLY A 618 -35.41 15.80 -0.61
CA GLY A 618 -36.09 14.69 0.04
C GLY A 618 -35.26 14.17 1.20
N THR A 619 -35.82 13.27 1.98
CA THR A 619 -35.12 12.62 3.09
C THR A 619 -34.98 11.12 2.82
N LEU A 620 -33.81 10.59 3.20
CA LEU A 620 -33.50 9.18 3.13
C LEU A 620 -33.68 8.58 4.52
N GLU A 621 -34.49 7.53 4.57
CA GLU A 621 -34.68 6.73 5.76
C GLU A 621 -34.17 5.31 5.49
N PHE A 622 -33.40 4.76 6.43
CA PHE A 622 -32.89 3.41 6.37
C PHE A 622 -32.70 2.90 7.80
N THR A 623 -32.69 1.58 7.98
CA THR A 623 -32.41 0.98 9.30
C THR A 623 -30.90 0.96 9.53
N PRO A 624 -30.34 1.73 10.48
CA PRO A 624 -28.91 1.72 10.79
C PRO A 624 -28.48 0.36 11.37
N TYR A 625 -27.19 0.01 11.24
CA TYR A 625 -26.68 -1.14 11.98
C TYR A 625 -26.49 -0.79 13.45
N SER A 626 -26.04 0.43 13.75
CA SER A 626 -25.92 0.95 15.11
C SER A 626 -27.28 1.20 15.75
N ALA A 627 -27.33 1.22 17.09
CA ALA A 627 -28.52 1.60 17.87
C ALA A 627 -28.78 3.12 17.82
N LEU A 628 -28.71 3.70 16.62
CA LEU A 628 -29.14 5.07 16.35
C LEU A 628 -30.66 5.06 16.10
N PRO A 629 -31.38 6.12 16.50
CA PRO A 629 -32.76 6.28 16.08
C PRO A 629 -32.84 6.25 14.55
N VAL A 630 -33.92 5.65 14.03
CA VAL A 630 -34.21 5.74 12.59
C VAL A 630 -34.59 7.19 12.32
N ASP A 631 -33.63 7.91 11.77
CA ASP A 631 -33.73 9.35 11.56
C ASP A 631 -33.59 9.67 10.07
N GLN A 632 -34.13 10.82 9.69
CA GLN A 632 -34.26 11.24 8.31
C GLN A 632 -32.99 11.97 7.88
N LEU A 633 -32.28 11.41 6.89
CA LEU A 633 -31.08 12.04 6.34
C LEU A 633 -31.47 12.93 5.15
N PRO A 634 -31.40 14.26 5.23
CA PRO A 634 -31.82 15.14 4.15
C PRO A 634 -30.85 15.08 2.96
N MET A 635 -31.43 15.10 1.77
CA MET A 635 -30.74 14.88 0.50
C MET A 635 -31.29 15.78 -0.61
N GLU A 636 -30.41 16.10 -1.55
CA GLU A 636 -30.74 16.82 -2.78
C GLU A 636 -30.49 15.94 -4.01
N VAL A 637 -31.47 15.80 -4.90
CA VAL A 637 -31.35 15.04 -6.14
C VAL A 637 -30.45 15.79 -7.13
N ARG A 638 -29.33 15.19 -7.53
CA ARG A 638 -28.35 15.78 -8.46
C ARG A 638 -28.40 15.22 -9.86
N LYS A 639 -28.71 13.93 -10.00
CA LYS A 639 -28.80 13.24 -11.28
C LYS A 639 -29.97 12.25 -11.25
N MET A 640 -30.59 12.05 -12.40
CA MET A 640 -31.64 11.05 -12.59
C MET A 640 -31.42 10.32 -13.91
N SER A 641 -31.66 9.02 -13.92
CA SER A 641 -31.72 8.18 -15.11
C SER A 641 -32.76 7.09 -14.92
N MET A 642 -33.49 6.75 -15.96
CA MET A 642 -34.49 5.69 -15.93
C MET A 642 -33.98 4.49 -16.71
N ASP A 643 -34.13 3.30 -16.16
CA ASP A 643 -33.84 2.04 -16.84
C ASP A 643 -35.03 1.06 -16.68
N GLU A 644 -34.93 -0.11 -17.31
CA GLU A 644 -35.97 -1.15 -17.24
C GLU A 644 -36.26 -1.63 -15.79
N LYS A 645 -35.34 -1.39 -14.85
CA LYS A 645 -35.42 -1.85 -13.45
C LYS A 645 -35.91 -0.77 -12.49
N GLY A 646 -36.17 0.46 -12.94
CA GLY A 646 -36.68 1.56 -12.11
C GLY A 646 -36.04 2.91 -12.40
N ILE A 647 -36.23 3.84 -11.46
CA ILE A 647 -35.59 5.15 -11.51
C ILE A 647 -34.32 5.12 -10.66
N LEU A 648 -33.19 5.43 -11.28
CA LEU A 648 -31.92 5.63 -10.58
C LEU A 648 -31.72 7.13 -10.33
N ILE A 649 -31.63 7.51 -9.05
CA ILE A 649 -31.31 8.87 -8.63
C ILE A 649 -29.96 8.92 -7.93
N GLY A 650 -29.15 9.90 -8.30
CA GLY A 650 -27.93 10.28 -7.60
C GLY A 650 -28.21 11.49 -6.73
N CYS A 651 -28.04 11.35 -5.42
CA CYS A 651 -28.37 12.37 -4.44
C CYS A 651 -27.12 12.81 -3.66
N ARG A 652 -27.12 14.08 -3.21
CA ARG A 652 -26.09 14.66 -2.33
C ARG A 652 -26.66 14.78 -0.92
N PHE A 653 -25.89 14.43 0.11
CA PHE A 653 -26.31 14.64 1.50
C PHE A 653 -26.29 16.13 1.86
N LEU A 654 -27.24 16.56 2.69
CA LEU A 654 -27.28 17.90 3.28
C LEU A 654 -26.98 17.75 4.77
N THR A 655 -25.71 17.83 5.16
CA THR A 655 -25.31 17.63 6.55
C THR A 655 -25.54 18.90 7.37
N GLU A 656 -26.71 19.01 7.98
CA GLU A 656 -27.07 20.14 8.85
C GLU A 656 -26.78 19.89 10.35
N THR A 657 -26.83 18.63 10.80
CA THR A 657 -26.65 18.25 12.21
C THR A 657 -25.52 17.23 12.40
N PRO A 658 -24.94 17.14 13.60
CA PRO A 658 -23.93 16.12 13.96
C PRO A 658 -24.43 14.69 13.78
N GLU A 659 -25.72 14.44 14.02
CA GLU A 659 -26.38 13.14 13.88
C GLU A 659 -26.30 12.62 12.43
N HIS A 660 -26.36 13.51 11.44
CA HIS A 660 -26.22 13.13 10.03
C HIS A 660 -24.85 12.49 9.75
N HIS A 661 -23.78 12.96 10.38
CA HIS A 661 -22.45 12.35 10.21
C HIS A 661 -22.40 10.92 10.78
N ARG A 662 -23.12 10.66 11.87
CA ARG A 662 -23.24 9.30 12.44
C ARG A 662 -24.00 8.35 11.52
N LEU A 663 -25.10 8.80 10.92
CA LEU A 663 -25.86 8.01 9.93
C LEU A 663 -25.03 7.73 8.67
N ILE A 664 -24.32 8.74 8.15
CA ILE A 664 -23.44 8.58 6.99
C ILE A 664 -22.31 7.58 7.31
N ALA A 665 -21.71 7.68 8.49
CA ALA A 665 -20.68 6.74 8.93
C ALA A 665 -21.23 5.31 9.04
N ASP A 666 -22.46 5.10 9.53
CA ASP A 666 -23.10 3.78 9.54
C ASP A 666 -23.32 3.24 8.12
N LEU A 667 -23.75 4.09 7.19
CA LEU A 667 -23.98 3.69 5.80
C LEU A 667 -22.70 3.23 5.10
N VAL A 668 -21.60 3.95 5.30
CA VAL A 668 -20.35 3.73 4.56
C VAL A 668 -19.43 2.74 5.27
N PHE A 669 -19.31 2.83 6.61
CA PHE A 669 -18.22 2.23 7.36
C PHE A 669 -18.60 1.09 8.31
N ALA A 670 -19.89 0.86 8.57
CA ALA A 670 -20.28 -0.05 9.65
C ALA A 670 -19.89 -1.51 9.45
N ASN A 671 -19.85 -2.00 8.20
CA ASN A 671 -19.82 -3.44 7.90
C ASN A 671 -18.52 -3.90 7.22
N ALA A 672 -17.61 -4.43 8.02
CA ALA A 672 -16.34 -5.02 7.58
C ALA A 672 -16.48 -6.25 6.65
N ASP A 673 -17.61 -6.97 6.69
CA ASP A 673 -17.80 -8.16 5.86
C ASP A 673 -17.93 -7.78 4.38
N GLN A 674 -18.46 -6.59 4.07
CA GLN A 674 -18.52 -6.08 2.70
C GLN A 674 -17.11 -5.88 2.11
N TRP A 675 -16.18 -5.35 2.90
CA TRP A 675 -14.79 -5.16 2.51
C TRP A 675 -14.06 -6.49 2.36
N SER A 676 -14.31 -7.41 3.28
CA SER A 676 -13.79 -8.78 3.20
C SER A 676 -14.26 -9.49 1.92
N GLN A 677 -15.53 -9.31 1.53
CA GLN A 677 -16.06 -9.84 0.28
C GLN A 677 -15.42 -9.17 -0.95
N PHE A 678 -15.23 -7.85 -0.91
CA PHE A 678 -14.55 -7.11 -1.99
C PHE A 678 -13.12 -7.63 -2.22
N GLN A 679 -12.31 -7.75 -1.17
CA GLN A 679 -10.96 -8.33 -1.27
C GLN A 679 -10.99 -9.77 -1.76
N LYS A 680 -11.88 -10.63 -1.23
CA LYS A 680 -12.00 -12.03 -1.69
C LYS A 680 -12.30 -12.16 -3.18
N ARG A 681 -13.09 -11.24 -3.76
CA ARG A 681 -13.35 -11.22 -5.21
C ARG A 681 -12.11 -10.86 -6.02
N ARG A 682 -11.25 -9.99 -5.49
CA ARG A 682 -9.98 -9.57 -6.11
C ARG A 682 -8.86 -10.60 -5.93
N HIS A 683 -8.89 -11.37 -4.84
CA HIS A 683 -7.87 -12.36 -4.49
C HIS A 683 -7.88 -13.64 -5.38
N GLN A 684 -7.80 -13.46 -6.69
CA GLN A 684 -7.81 -14.51 -7.71
C GLN A 684 -6.41 -14.75 -8.26
N ASP A 685 -5.97 -16.01 -8.28
CA ASP A 685 -4.75 -16.41 -8.99
C ASP A 685 -5.08 -16.66 -10.46
N ILE A 686 -4.72 -15.71 -11.31
CA ILE A 686 -4.92 -15.82 -12.76
C ILE A 686 -3.84 -16.64 -13.46
N GLY A 687 -2.79 -17.06 -12.75
CA GLY A 687 -1.64 -17.78 -13.29
C GLY A 687 -0.66 -16.90 -14.08
N ILE A 688 0.54 -17.45 -14.33
CA ILE A 688 1.67 -16.69 -14.89
C ILE A 688 1.44 -16.34 -16.36
N LEU A 689 1.03 -17.31 -17.19
CA LEU A 689 0.85 -17.10 -18.63
C LEU A 689 -0.26 -16.08 -18.92
N ARG A 690 -1.46 -16.31 -18.36
CA ARG A 690 -2.60 -15.40 -18.53
C ARG A 690 -2.31 -14.02 -17.94
N GLY A 691 -1.65 -13.95 -16.78
CA GLY A 691 -1.22 -12.68 -16.19
C GLY A 691 -0.22 -11.93 -17.03
N THR A 692 0.75 -12.61 -17.66
CA THR A 692 1.73 -12.00 -18.57
C THR A 692 1.06 -11.46 -19.83
N ILE A 693 0.19 -12.25 -20.48
CA ILE A 693 -0.55 -11.81 -21.67
C ILE A 693 -1.44 -10.61 -21.34
N TRP A 694 -2.14 -10.66 -20.21
CA TRP A 694 -2.95 -9.55 -19.73
C TRP A 694 -2.10 -8.29 -19.51
N PHE A 695 -0.97 -8.42 -18.81
CA PHE A 695 -0.08 -7.29 -18.54
C PHE A 695 0.46 -6.66 -19.83
N PHE A 696 0.93 -7.47 -20.80
CA PHE A 696 1.42 -6.94 -22.08
C PHE A 696 0.32 -6.26 -22.89
N SER A 697 -0.92 -6.78 -22.83
CA SER A 697 -2.07 -6.14 -23.48
C SER A 697 -2.39 -4.79 -22.86
N VAL A 698 -2.37 -4.70 -21.52
CA VAL A 698 -2.54 -3.44 -20.79
C VAL A 698 -1.39 -2.49 -21.13
N ALA A 699 -0.15 -2.95 -21.08
CA ALA A 699 1.04 -2.14 -21.37
C ALA A 699 0.98 -1.54 -22.78
N LEU A 700 0.59 -2.31 -23.80
CA LEU A 700 0.44 -1.81 -25.16
C LEU A 700 -0.61 -0.69 -25.24
N TYR A 701 -1.81 -0.92 -24.69
CA TYR A 701 -2.86 0.10 -24.66
C TYR A 701 -2.43 1.37 -23.92
N GLN A 702 -1.76 1.20 -22.78
CA GLN A 702 -1.34 2.29 -21.91
C GLN A 702 -0.17 3.08 -22.47
N THR A 703 0.70 2.43 -23.25
CA THR A 703 1.76 3.08 -24.03
C THR A 703 1.13 4.04 -25.04
N GLY A 704 0.17 3.54 -25.84
CA GLY A 704 -0.55 4.37 -26.81
C GLY A 704 -1.29 5.53 -26.15
N ARG A 705 -1.94 5.29 -25.00
CA ARG A 705 -2.59 6.34 -24.21
C ARG A 705 -1.59 7.38 -23.73
N GLY A 706 -0.48 6.97 -23.10
CA GLY A 706 0.52 7.90 -22.58
C GLY A 706 1.14 8.76 -23.68
N LEU A 707 1.46 8.18 -24.84
CA LEU A 707 1.95 8.93 -26.00
C LEU A 707 0.90 9.90 -26.55
N ALA A 708 -0.38 9.53 -26.57
CA ALA A 708 -1.45 10.45 -26.98
C ALA A 708 -1.57 11.69 -26.07
N TYR A 709 -1.27 11.56 -24.76
CA TYR A 709 -1.15 12.71 -23.86
C TYR A 709 0.05 13.58 -24.24
N LEU A 710 1.22 12.98 -24.49
CA LEU A 710 2.43 13.73 -24.88
C LEU A 710 2.22 14.55 -26.17
N PHE A 711 1.55 13.98 -27.16
CA PHE A 711 1.30 14.65 -28.45
C PHE A 711 0.03 15.52 -28.48
N GLY A 712 -0.65 15.72 -27.35
CA GLY A 712 -1.85 16.57 -27.27
C GLY A 712 -3.05 16.05 -28.08
N LEU A 713 -3.06 14.77 -28.44
CA LEU A 713 -4.12 14.14 -29.24
C LEU A 713 -5.39 13.86 -28.42
N GLN A 714 -5.30 13.91 -27.09
CA GLN A 714 -6.45 14.02 -26.20
C GLN A 714 -6.56 15.47 -25.71
N LYS A 715 -7.79 15.98 -25.59
CA LYS A 715 -8.05 17.29 -24.95
C LYS A 715 -7.54 17.24 -23.51
N LEU A 716 -6.32 17.71 -23.30
CA LEU A 716 -5.72 17.90 -21.99
C LEU A 716 -6.38 19.12 -21.34
N GLY A 717 -6.73 18.98 -20.07
CA GLY A 717 -6.90 20.16 -19.23
C GLY A 717 -5.53 20.81 -19.05
N THR A 718 -5.42 22.11 -19.24
CA THR A 718 -4.26 22.84 -18.74
C THR A 718 -4.19 22.61 -17.23
N PRO A 719 -3.04 22.17 -16.66
CA PRO A 719 -2.91 22.12 -15.22
C PRO A 719 -3.15 23.53 -14.68
N GLU A 720 -4.24 23.73 -13.93
CA GLU A 720 -4.41 24.96 -13.18
C GLU A 720 -3.23 25.06 -12.20
N PRO A 721 -2.57 26.22 -12.09
CA PRO A 721 -1.63 26.44 -11.01
C PRO A 721 -2.34 26.18 -9.67
N PRO A 722 -1.63 25.70 -8.62
CA PRO A 722 -2.23 25.47 -7.32
C PRO A 722 -3.04 26.72 -6.93
N ALA A 723 -4.33 26.52 -6.62
CA ALA A 723 -5.24 27.61 -6.35
C ALA A 723 -4.60 28.56 -5.34
N ALA A 724 -4.36 29.81 -5.75
CA ALA A 724 -4.02 30.85 -4.80
C ALA A 724 -5.13 30.88 -3.73
N PRO A 725 -4.79 31.02 -2.44
CA PRO A 725 -5.79 31.06 -1.39
C PRO A 725 -6.85 32.08 -1.76
N MET A 726 -8.10 31.62 -1.87
CA MET A 726 -9.24 32.45 -2.22
C MET A 726 -9.29 33.60 -1.23
N THR A 727 -8.90 34.79 -1.69
CA THR A 727 -9.23 36.04 -1.01
C THR A 727 -10.75 36.20 -1.16
N PRO A 728 -11.50 36.37 -0.06
CA PRO A 728 -12.90 36.74 -0.17
C PRO A 728 -13.00 38.02 -1.01
N ALA A 729 -13.81 37.97 -2.06
CA ALA A 729 -14.10 39.14 -2.90
C ALA A 729 -14.61 40.27 -2.00
N GLY A 730 -13.83 41.33 -1.90
CA GLY A 730 -14.15 42.49 -1.09
C GLY A 730 -15.39 43.20 -1.61
N GLU A 731 -16.37 43.39 -0.72
CA GLU A 731 -17.36 44.42 -0.87
C GLU A 731 -16.67 45.79 -0.93
N SER A 732 -17.07 46.58 -1.92
CA SER A 732 -16.72 47.96 -2.08
C SER A 732 -17.18 48.80 -0.88
N ALA A 733 -16.26 49.53 -0.26
CA ALA A 733 -16.59 50.71 0.52
C ALA A 733 -15.56 51.82 0.26
N THR A 734 -15.99 52.79 -0.54
CA THR A 734 -15.56 54.19 -0.54
C THR A 734 -15.25 54.72 0.85
N LEU A 735 -14.17 55.50 1.00
CA LEU A 735 -14.14 56.82 1.65
C LEU A 735 -12.72 57.43 1.61
N THR A 736 -12.58 58.43 0.73
CA THR A 736 -11.85 59.70 0.86
C THR A 736 -10.75 59.90 1.92
N LYS A 737 -9.66 60.48 1.37
CA LYS A 737 -8.53 61.24 1.95
C LYS A 737 -7.29 60.45 2.34
#